data_AF-A0A948JUJ8-F1
#
_entry.id   AF-A0A948JUJ8-F1
#
_cell.length_a   1.000
_cell.length_b   1.000
_cell.length_c   1.000
_cell.angle_alpha   90.00
_cell.angle_beta   90.00
_cell.angle_gamma   90.00
#
_symmetry.space_group_name_H-M   'P 1'
#
loop_
_entity.id
_entity.type
_entity.pdbx_description
1 polymer ?
#
loop_
_entity_poly.entity_id
_entity_poly.type
_entity_poly.pdbx_seq_one_letter_code
_entity_poly.pdbx_strand_id
1 'polypeptide(L)'
;LAVILENGKIKSITIVRATDKNLKKVNLYYDKLALFGGSGSETYTTSEILSATENGGKEHPDIEGLFNRDGKNITLQERMSVYIPSNSTLKMKGDLETEGLELRGTLQQKSNDLTVRGDYLQRSGTFKAGKGTTKFNANVTINGGTFEGSEGTVELNDDFIGIFKLKGGEFIAPKLLIVRTQWEQKGGEFTHNEGTVELSGTSHHLKFSDDETFFNLRIAKANKSRAVFPEGKHISVLRELELNDGEIRGGSILVFDDLKVSPAFDGGNTHVKITGSGERVITLSAGAKYPSMEINSSNVSVTLSSENGKSVSTDSEVTLFDQPLKILNGQLEITDTNVLFHGAYDMQGGTLNVNGGKVAFDEPIMVEGGTLRAKKGELTFSQSFSLNGGKVKGSNAQLIFKDDVTIKKGTFSGGDGDIKIKGALILEEGKFTAPTSLLTLSGNLEQKSGEFKHNDGTVILRGKESTVNVNDLKFNDLIVAKSEGISAGNSSGSINVKGDLLFEKGVINGPDFMVSGNVSMGPEFSTGAINLSFIEDKHQTLAMEFPERFQGSIVVNKREGTNLELLSKFPLTISGQSVEVHKGSLDLNGYGMIFSGATLPLVVKGGGKLLIRGHEKIPKMDLHVNSTVEYNLKEGPVRLAKADYHHLVLNSDRGMRMLVPEGGLTVRGDISIRGGTLEDDKNTEIRLHGFWLHSGGEFIPGVGTLVFMGDRSYIEGNNTFFNLKKAASANANILVVESETLQRINGNLELTGSGCNLLRVRSTDPLESWNLQVLGSTMLRSVDVSGLNYLGNILVCTEECIDRDDNDQFEFMFQYCTRPSAFCGDGVIESNRETCDDGNLVPRDGCTTLCNVELGFDCREEPSVCTAVCGNDKVQGHETCDDGNTEDGDGCSHICFEEKGYECFGTPGACRRFVVTD
;
A
#
# COMPACT_ATOMS: atom_id res chain seq x y z
N LEU A 1 -0.11 -85.93 46.98
CA LEU A 1 0.74 -85.96 45.77
C LEU A 1 0.25 -87.06 44.84
N ALA A 2 -0.25 -86.76 43.64
CA ALA A 2 -0.40 -87.76 42.59
C ALA A 2 0.67 -87.47 41.54
N VAL A 3 1.66 -88.37 41.45
CA VAL A 3 2.68 -88.34 40.39
C VAL A 3 2.16 -89.25 39.29
N ILE A 4 1.77 -88.68 38.15
CA ILE A 4 1.44 -89.50 36.98
C ILE A 4 2.75 -89.72 36.22
N LEU A 5 3.26 -90.96 36.30
CA LEU A 5 4.36 -91.45 35.49
C LEU A 5 3.81 -92.04 34.20
N GLU A 6 4.32 -91.57 33.06
CA GLU A 6 4.14 -92.23 31.77
C GLU A 6 5.55 -92.40 31.19
N ASN A 7 5.99 -93.65 30.98
CA ASN A 7 7.33 -94.00 30.49
C ASN A 7 8.52 -93.52 31.36
N GLY A 8 8.40 -93.58 32.69
CA GLY A 8 9.54 -93.40 33.60
C GLY A 8 10.07 -91.95 33.73
N LYS A 9 9.36 -90.96 33.19
CA LYS A 9 9.64 -89.52 33.37
C LYS A 9 8.49 -88.86 34.11
N ILE A 10 8.79 -87.96 35.07
CA ILE A 10 7.77 -87.21 35.83
C ILE A 10 7.04 -86.29 34.85
N LYS A 11 5.78 -86.59 34.52
CA LYS A 11 4.98 -85.82 33.55
C LYS A 11 4.07 -84.80 34.25
N SER A 12 3.60 -85.09 35.47
CA SER A 12 3.08 -84.06 36.36
C SER A 12 3.10 -84.39 37.84
N ILE A 13 3.32 -83.38 38.69
CA ILE A 13 3.09 -83.44 40.15
C ILE A 13 1.80 -82.70 40.44
N THR A 14 0.76 -83.43 40.84
CA THR A 14 -0.45 -82.83 41.38
C THR A 14 -0.32 -82.68 42.89
N ILE A 15 -0.33 -81.44 43.37
CA ILE A 15 -0.36 -81.13 44.79
C ILE A 15 -1.79 -80.80 45.21
N VAL A 16 -2.29 -81.50 46.23
CA VAL A 16 -3.64 -81.33 46.81
C VAL A 16 -3.47 -81.27 48.33
N ARG A 17 -3.92 -80.18 48.96
CA ARG A 17 -3.95 -80.07 50.43
C ARG A 17 -5.16 -80.84 50.96
N ALA A 18 -4.93 -81.74 51.92
CA ALA A 18 -5.99 -82.40 52.65
C ALA A 18 -6.42 -81.49 53.80
N THR A 19 -7.72 -81.21 53.89
CA THR A 19 -8.44 -80.41 54.92
C THR A 19 -8.62 -78.91 54.59
N ASP A 20 -9.91 -78.56 54.54
CA ASP A 20 -10.59 -77.26 54.33
C ASP A 20 -10.74 -76.64 52.92
N LYS A 21 -11.86 -77.06 52.31
CA LYS A 21 -12.82 -76.45 51.36
C LYS A 21 -12.42 -75.51 50.22
N ASN A 22 -11.26 -74.87 50.17
CA ASN A 22 -10.88 -73.99 49.06
C ASN A 22 -9.38 -74.10 48.71
N LEU A 23 -9.01 -75.15 47.95
CA LEU A 23 -7.93 -75.13 46.95
C LEU A 23 -8.03 -76.40 46.06
N LYS A 24 -8.20 -76.24 44.74
CA LYS A 24 -8.30 -77.36 43.78
C LYS A 24 -7.19 -77.31 42.71
N LYS A 25 -6.12 -78.08 42.94
CA LYS A 25 -5.10 -78.56 41.99
C LYS A 25 -4.05 -77.54 41.53
N VAL A 26 -2.78 -77.77 41.89
CA VAL A 26 -1.60 -77.22 41.19
C VAL A 26 -0.93 -78.38 40.45
N ASN A 27 -0.68 -78.24 39.15
CA ASN A 27 0.07 -79.23 38.37
C ASN A 27 1.36 -78.63 37.84
N LEU A 28 2.48 -79.26 38.17
CA LEU A 28 3.74 -79.07 37.45
C LEU A 28 3.72 -79.97 36.21
N TYR A 29 4.04 -79.47 35.02
CA TYR A 29 4.20 -80.25 33.79
C TYR A 29 5.57 -79.94 33.17
N TYR A 30 6.57 -80.81 33.35
CA TYR A 30 7.94 -80.68 32.80
C TYR A 30 8.64 -79.32 33.06
N ASP A 31 8.23 -78.27 32.34
CA ASP A 31 8.71 -76.87 32.30
C ASP A 31 7.60 -75.83 32.58
N LYS A 32 6.36 -76.24 32.86
CA LYS A 32 5.20 -75.36 33.08
C LYS A 32 4.53 -75.59 34.44
N LEU A 33 4.28 -74.51 35.18
CA LEU A 33 3.40 -74.48 36.36
C LEU A 33 1.98 -74.10 35.94
N ALA A 34 1.07 -75.08 35.96
CA ALA A 34 -0.35 -74.86 35.68
C ALA A 34 -1.10 -74.51 36.98
N LEU A 35 -1.67 -73.31 37.02
CA LEU A 35 -2.42 -72.79 38.17
C LEU A 35 -3.94 -72.86 37.89
N PHE A 36 -4.66 -73.70 38.63
CA PHE A 36 -6.11 -73.88 38.48
C PHE A 36 -6.86 -73.17 39.62
N GLY A 37 -7.41 -71.97 39.35
CA GLY A 37 -8.44 -71.39 40.21
C GLY A 37 -9.77 -72.15 40.08
N GLY A 38 -10.47 -72.40 41.19
CA GLY A 38 -11.82 -72.96 41.16
C GLY A 38 -12.85 -72.03 40.49
N SER A 39 -14.12 -72.44 40.45
CA SER A 39 -15.23 -71.69 39.83
C SER A 39 -15.56 -70.33 40.48
N GLY A 40 -14.80 -69.91 41.51
CA GLY A 40 -14.90 -68.60 42.13
C GLY A 40 -13.54 -68.12 42.64
N SER A 41 -13.10 -66.94 42.18
CA SER A 41 -12.19 -65.99 42.85
C SER A 41 -11.27 -66.52 43.97
N GLU A 42 -10.21 -67.26 43.64
CA GLU A 42 -9.15 -67.60 44.61
C GLU A 42 -7.84 -66.85 44.31
N THR A 43 -7.12 -66.54 45.39
CA THR A 43 -5.88 -65.76 45.42
C THR A 43 -4.75 -66.64 45.89
N TYR A 44 -3.60 -66.64 45.21
CA TYR A 44 -2.44 -67.51 45.51
C TYR A 44 -1.24 -66.69 46.01
N THR A 45 -0.60 -67.13 47.10
CA THR A 45 0.71 -66.69 47.58
C THR A 45 1.75 -67.79 47.44
N THR A 46 3.03 -67.42 47.54
CA THR A 46 4.13 -68.39 47.65
C THR A 46 4.03 -69.23 48.90
N SER A 47 3.51 -68.68 50.01
CA SER A 47 3.20 -69.46 51.23
C SER A 47 2.08 -70.47 51.01
N GLU A 48 1.07 -70.18 50.19
CA GLU A 48 -0.01 -71.10 49.82
C GLU A 48 0.51 -72.20 48.86
N ILE A 49 1.40 -71.84 47.92
CA ILE A 49 2.11 -72.79 47.05
C ILE A 49 3.05 -73.69 47.88
N LEU A 50 3.88 -73.14 48.78
CA LEU A 50 4.76 -73.85 49.73
C LEU A 50 3.98 -74.74 50.71
N SER A 51 2.83 -74.30 51.23
CA SER A 51 1.99 -75.14 52.10
C SER A 51 1.45 -76.38 51.39
N ALA A 52 1.40 -76.33 50.05
CA ALA A 52 1.07 -77.48 49.23
C ALA A 52 2.28 -78.44 49.12
N THR A 53 3.52 -77.93 49.15
CA THR A 53 4.76 -78.73 49.02
C THR A 53 5.12 -79.50 50.29
N GLU A 54 4.63 -79.08 51.46
CA GLU A 54 4.84 -79.75 52.75
C GLU A 54 3.95 -81.00 52.91
N ASN A 55 4.45 -82.14 52.44
CA ASN A 55 3.79 -83.44 52.51
C ASN A 55 3.85 -84.01 53.94
N GLY A 56 2.89 -83.67 54.81
CA GLY A 56 2.81 -84.25 56.14
C GLY A 56 3.97 -83.88 57.09
N GLY A 57 4.60 -82.71 56.86
CA GLY A 57 5.62 -82.15 57.75
C GLY A 57 7.09 -82.46 57.42
N LYS A 58 7.43 -82.87 56.19
CA LYS A 58 8.83 -82.95 55.73
C LYS A 58 9.07 -82.19 54.42
N GLU A 59 10.18 -81.45 54.40
CA GLU A 59 10.75 -80.72 53.26
C GLU A 59 11.02 -81.64 52.05
N HIS A 60 10.76 -81.18 50.82
CA HIS A 60 11.04 -81.91 49.57
C HIS A 60 11.98 -81.08 48.67
N PRO A 61 13.27 -81.46 48.53
CA PRO A 61 14.30 -80.65 47.88
C PRO A 61 13.94 -80.23 46.44
N ASP A 62 13.35 -81.13 45.66
CA ASP A 62 13.03 -80.86 44.24
C ASP A 62 11.91 -79.84 44.02
N ILE A 63 11.04 -79.60 45.03
CA ILE A 63 9.93 -78.65 44.92
C ILE A 63 10.29 -77.32 45.60
N GLU A 64 11.06 -77.37 46.69
CA GLU A 64 11.64 -76.18 47.33
C GLU A 64 12.64 -75.46 46.42
N GLY A 65 13.29 -76.18 45.52
CA GLY A 65 14.09 -75.62 44.44
C GLY A 65 13.30 -75.01 43.27
N LEU A 66 11.98 -74.86 43.34
CA LEU A 66 11.18 -74.27 42.23
C LEU A 66 10.71 -72.84 42.50
N PHE A 67 10.74 -72.38 43.76
CA PHE A 67 10.20 -71.09 44.20
C PHE A 67 11.14 -70.39 45.20
N ASN A 68 11.17 -69.06 45.21
CA ASN A 68 11.88 -68.30 46.23
C ASN A 68 11.03 -68.14 47.53
N ARG A 69 11.63 -68.22 48.73
CA ARG A 69 10.92 -68.34 50.04
C ARG A 69 10.28 -67.04 50.59
N ASP A 70 10.11 -65.99 49.78
CA ASP A 70 9.42 -64.77 50.23
C ASP A 70 7.90 -64.99 50.25
N GLY A 71 7.29 -65.06 51.44
CA GLY A 71 5.91 -65.50 51.68
C GLY A 71 4.78 -64.68 51.01
N LYS A 72 5.10 -63.69 50.18
CA LYS A 72 4.16 -62.84 49.42
C LYS A 72 4.32 -62.95 47.90
N ASN A 73 5.53 -63.11 47.36
CA ASN A 73 5.86 -62.99 45.92
C ASN A 73 6.15 -64.34 45.27
N ILE A 74 5.57 -64.62 44.09
CA ILE A 74 5.79 -65.84 43.31
C ILE A 74 6.94 -65.60 42.34
N THR A 75 8.15 -66.06 42.67
CA THR A 75 9.30 -66.07 41.75
C THR A 75 9.61 -67.51 41.35
N LEU A 76 9.48 -67.84 40.07
CA LEU A 76 9.88 -69.14 39.51
C LEU A 76 11.38 -69.18 39.19
N GLN A 77 12.01 -70.33 39.38
CA GLN A 77 13.39 -70.54 38.93
C GLN A 77 13.53 -70.54 37.40
N GLU A 78 14.78 -70.38 36.93
CA GLU A 78 15.14 -70.43 35.52
C GLU A 78 14.53 -71.67 34.82
N ARG A 79 14.02 -71.47 33.60
CA ARG A 79 13.34 -72.44 32.70
C ARG A 79 11.89 -72.82 33.04
N MET A 80 11.25 -72.19 34.03
CA MET A 80 9.85 -72.49 34.38
C MET A 80 8.87 -71.41 33.90
N SER A 81 7.81 -71.81 33.20
CA SER A 81 6.74 -70.93 32.70
C SER A 81 5.41 -71.10 33.46
N VAL A 82 4.56 -70.08 33.49
CA VAL A 82 3.20 -70.15 34.04
C VAL A 82 2.18 -70.50 32.96
N TYR A 83 1.23 -71.38 33.26
CA TYR A 83 0.08 -71.66 32.41
C TYR A 83 -1.24 -71.49 33.17
N ILE A 84 -2.16 -70.69 32.61
CA ILE A 84 -3.48 -70.42 33.19
C ILE A 84 -4.55 -71.00 32.26
N PRO A 85 -5.10 -72.18 32.57
CA PRO A 85 -6.03 -72.89 31.71
C PRO A 85 -7.39 -72.19 31.60
N SER A 86 -8.16 -72.55 30.57
CA SER A 86 -9.55 -72.08 30.40
C SER A 86 -10.40 -72.35 31.65
N ASN A 87 -11.36 -71.47 31.93
CA ASN A 87 -12.26 -71.53 33.09
C ASN A 87 -11.57 -71.43 34.46
N SER A 88 -10.30 -71.02 34.52
CA SER A 88 -9.59 -70.73 35.78
C SER A 88 -9.43 -69.23 35.98
N THR A 89 -9.37 -68.77 37.24
CA THR A 89 -9.04 -67.38 37.59
C THR A 89 -7.91 -67.35 38.61
N LEU A 90 -6.80 -66.70 38.27
CA LEU A 90 -5.67 -66.43 39.15
C LEU A 90 -5.71 -64.96 39.60
N LYS A 91 -5.79 -64.72 40.92
CA LYS A 91 -5.64 -63.38 41.50
C LYS A 91 -4.29 -63.28 42.23
N MET A 92 -3.42 -62.37 41.79
CA MET A 92 -2.12 -62.13 42.41
C MET A 92 -2.30 -61.47 43.79
N LYS A 93 -1.55 -61.97 44.79
CA LYS A 93 -1.42 -61.40 46.15
C LYS A 93 -0.05 -60.76 46.43
N GLY A 94 0.93 -61.00 45.56
CA GLY A 94 2.26 -60.37 45.53
C GLY A 94 2.81 -60.45 44.11
N ASP A 95 4.08 -60.08 43.94
CA ASP A 95 4.70 -60.00 42.61
C ASP A 95 4.79 -61.39 41.96
N LEU A 96 4.71 -61.46 40.63
CA LEU A 96 4.86 -62.70 39.86
C LEU A 96 6.02 -62.55 38.88
N GLU A 97 7.02 -63.42 38.97
CA GLU A 97 8.15 -63.49 38.05
C GLU A 97 8.27 -64.90 37.44
N THR A 98 8.35 -64.99 36.11
CA THR A 98 8.29 -66.26 35.36
C THR A 98 9.09 -66.19 34.05
N GLU A 99 9.57 -67.33 33.54
CA GLU A 99 10.29 -67.44 32.25
C GLU A 99 9.36 -67.52 31.04
N GLY A 100 8.06 -67.56 31.25
CA GLY A 100 7.06 -67.53 30.18
C GLY A 100 5.65 -67.57 30.76
N LEU A 101 4.65 -67.18 29.99
CA LEU A 101 3.26 -67.16 30.45
C LEU A 101 2.28 -67.47 29.32
N GLU A 102 1.56 -68.59 29.43
CA GLU A 102 0.47 -68.95 28.51
C GLU A 102 -0.90 -68.75 29.20
N LEU A 103 -1.77 -67.92 28.60
CA LEU A 103 -3.07 -67.55 29.14
C LEU A 103 -4.23 -68.08 28.28
N ARG A 104 -5.16 -68.79 28.92
CA ARG A 104 -6.48 -69.18 28.39
C ARG A 104 -7.65 -68.87 29.32
N GLY A 105 -7.39 -68.76 30.63
CA GLY A 105 -8.33 -68.34 31.67
C GLY A 105 -8.22 -66.86 32.02
N THR A 106 -8.37 -66.51 33.30
CA THR A 106 -8.31 -65.12 33.79
C THR A 106 -7.12 -64.91 34.73
N LEU A 107 -6.33 -63.86 34.52
CA LEU A 107 -5.26 -63.44 35.43
C LEU A 107 -5.51 -62.01 35.93
N GLN A 108 -5.49 -61.77 37.24
CA GLN A 108 -5.72 -60.46 37.85
C GLN A 108 -4.52 -60.01 38.68
N GLN A 109 -3.82 -58.95 38.23
CA GLN A 109 -2.57 -58.46 38.82
C GLN A 109 -2.76 -57.65 40.12
N LYS A 110 -3.86 -56.89 40.24
CA LYS A 110 -4.18 -55.97 41.36
C LYS A 110 -3.16 -54.84 41.59
N SER A 111 -2.23 -54.94 42.54
CA SER A 111 -1.27 -53.86 42.87
C SER A 111 0.18 -54.32 42.79
N ASN A 112 0.43 -55.54 42.35
CA ASN A 112 1.74 -56.19 42.38
C ASN A 112 2.39 -56.17 40.99
N ASP A 113 3.69 -56.36 40.92
CA ASP A 113 4.41 -56.40 39.66
C ASP A 113 4.34 -57.78 38.99
N LEU A 114 4.26 -57.81 37.66
CA LEU A 114 4.35 -59.03 36.85
C LEU A 114 5.56 -58.92 35.93
N THR A 115 6.52 -59.83 36.03
CA THR A 115 7.67 -59.90 35.11
C THR A 115 7.67 -61.26 34.38
N VAL A 116 7.54 -61.22 33.06
CA VAL A 116 7.66 -62.38 32.18
C VAL A 116 8.97 -62.25 31.40
N ARG A 117 9.94 -63.10 31.71
CA ARG A 117 11.29 -63.07 31.11
C ARG A 117 11.31 -63.63 29.68
N GLY A 118 10.53 -64.67 29.40
CA GLY A 118 10.34 -65.22 28.06
C GLY A 118 8.94 -64.95 27.47
N ASP A 119 8.48 -65.80 26.55
CA ASP A 119 7.31 -65.49 25.73
C ASP A 119 5.98 -65.42 26.53
N TYR A 120 5.19 -64.38 26.26
CA TYR A 120 3.78 -64.29 26.65
C TYR A 120 2.88 -64.71 25.49
N LEU A 121 2.01 -65.69 25.73
CA LEU A 121 1.06 -66.20 24.75
C LEU A 121 -0.37 -66.22 25.30
N GLN A 122 -1.19 -65.29 24.86
CA GLN A 122 -2.62 -65.28 25.12
C GLN A 122 -3.37 -65.94 23.97
N ARG A 123 -3.95 -67.11 24.22
CA ARG A 123 -4.76 -67.83 23.22
C ARG A 123 -6.24 -67.49 23.33
N SER A 124 -6.72 -67.24 24.54
CA SER A 124 -8.10 -66.86 24.90
C SER A 124 -8.09 -66.26 26.32
N GLY A 125 -9.28 -65.98 26.87
CA GLY A 125 -9.40 -65.57 28.27
C GLY A 125 -9.12 -64.09 28.51
N THR A 126 -8.85 -63.70 29.75
CA THR A 126 -8.74 -62.29 30.14
C THR A 126 -7.53 -62.02 31.04
N PHE A 127 -6.60 -61.18 30.59
CA PHE A 127 -5.63 -60.57 31.50
C PHE A 127 -6.20 -59.27 32.03
N LYS A 128 -6.26 -59.11 33.35
CA LYS A 128 -6.63 -57.87 34.03
C LYS A 128 -5.39 -57.34 34.74
N ALA A 129 -4.68 -56.47 34.05
CA ALA A 129 -3.61 -55.69 34.67
C ALA A 129 -4.19 -54.83 35.80
N GLY A 130 -3.32 -54.42 36.71
CA GLY A 130 -3.69 -53.63 37.87
C GLY A 130 -2.87 -52.35 37.96
N LYS A 131 -2.55 -51.88 39.16
CA LYS A 131 -1.75 -50.67 39.41
C LYS A 131 -0.24 -50.91 39.39
N GLY A 132 0.21 -52.17 39.50
CA GLY A 132 1.64 -52.52 39.43
C GLY A 132 2.17 -52.53 38.00
N THR A 133 3.47 -52.71 37.84
CA THR A 133 4.13 -52.74 36.53
C THR A 133 4.11 -54.16 35.95
N THR A 134 3.64 -54.31 34.71
CA THR A 134 3.74 -55.57 33.95
C THR A 134 4.84 -55.47 32.91
N LYS A 135 5.90 -56.28 33.03
CA LYS A 135 7.06 -56.31 32.13
C LYS A 135 7.09 -57.60 31.33
N PHE A 136 7.17 -57.48 30.01
CA PHE A 136 7.38 -58.57 29.08
C PHE A 136 8.74 -58.42 28.41
N ASN A 137 9.70 -59.29 28.73
CA ASN A 137 11.08 -59.20 28.25
C ASN A 137 11.37 -60.15 27.07
N ALA A 138 10.34 -60.64 26.38
CA ALA A 138 10.43 -61.38 25.11
C ALA A 138 9.16 -61.16 24.25
N ASN A 139 8.79 -62.11 23.37
CA ASN A 139 7.65 -61.92 22.48
C ASN A 139 6.32 -61.92 23.24
N VAL A 140 5.42 -61.04 22.83
CA VAL A 140 4.04 -60.97 23.33
C VAL A 140 3.10 -61.28 22.17
N THR A 141 2.38 -62.39 22.23
CA THR A 141 1.42 -62.79 21.19
C THR A 141 0.02 -62.93 21.75
N ILE A 142 -0.92 -62.18 21.17
CA ILE A 142 -2.35 -62.25 21.48
C ILE A 142 -3.08 -62.78 20.26
N ASN A 143 -3.58 -64.01 20.36
CA ASN A 143 -4.37 -64.66 19.32
C ASN A 143 -5.89 -64.50 19.54
N GLY A 144 -6.33 -64.20 20.77
CA GLY A 144 -7.74 -64.10 21.14
C GLY A 144 -7.94 -63.80 22.64
N GLY A 145 -9.17 -63.44 23.03
CA GLY A 145 -9.50 -62.98 24.39
C GLY A 145 -9.31 -61.48 24.59
N THR A 146 -9.30 -61.00 25.83
CA THR A 146 -9.18 -59.58 26.18
C THR A 146 -7.95 -59.34 27.07
N PHE A 147 -7.12 -58.37 26.74
CA PHE A 147 -6.07 -57.85 27.61
C PHE A 147 -6.52 -56.49 28.14
N GLU A 148 -6.83 -56.38 29.43
CA GLU A 148 -7.28 -55.16 30.10
C GLU A 148 -6.11 -54.50 30.85
N GLY A 149 -5.50 -53.46 30.25
CA GLY A 149 -4.33 -52.77 30.79
C GLY A 149 -4.55 -51.96 32.08
N SER A 150 -5.80 -51.55 32.37
CA SER A 150 -6.18 -50.82 33.60
C SER A 150 -5.29 -49.59 33.91
N GLU A 151 -5.05 -49.28 35.20
CA GLU A 151 -4.36 -48.04 35.64
C GLU A 151 -2.82 -48.11 35.70
N GLY A 152 -2.22 -49.28 35.49
CA GLY A 152 -0.78 -49.51 35.68
C GLY A 152 0.08 -49.17 34.47
N THR A 153 1.35 -49.61 34.52
CA THR A 153 2.29 -49.54 33.39
C THR A 153 2.49 -50.92 32.80
N VAL A 154 2.42 -51.05 31.47
CA VAL A 154 2.81 -52.27 30.75
C VAL A 154 4.03 -51.95 29.89
N GLU A 155 5.08 -52.75 30.02
CA GLU A 155 6.34 -52.59 29.30
C GLU A 155 6.60 -53.81 28.40
N LEU A 156 6.73 -53.57 27.09
CA LEU A 156 7.18 -54.54 26.10
C LEU A 156 8.67 -54.27 25.87
N ASN A 157 9.54 -55.03 26.53
CA ASN A 157 10.92 -54.64 26.86
C ASN A 157 12.04 -55.29 26.04
N ASP A 158 11.74 -56.28 25.20
CA ASP A 158 12.77 -56.94 24.40
C ASP A 158 13.18 -56.08 23.19
N ASP A 159 14.13 -55.18 23.46
CA ASP A 159 14.52 -54.06 22.60
C ASP A 159 15.19 -54.44 21.27
N PHE A 160 15.77 -55.65 21.18
CA PHE A 160 16.57 -56.04 20.03
C PHE A 160 15.84 -56.98 19.08
N ILE A 161 15.12 -57.97 19.62
CA ILE A 161 14.51 -59.05 18.82
C ILE A 161 13.03 -59.26 19.14
N GLY A 162 12.50 -58.59 20.17
CA GLY A 162 11.13 -58.79 20.62
C GLY A 162 10.09 -58.33 19.62
N ILE A 163 8.97 -59.06 19.58
CA ILE A 163 7.82 -58.70 18.74
C ILE A 163 6.53 -58.79 19.56
N PHE A 164 5.76 -57.69 19.55
CA PHE A 164 4.36 -57.67 19.94
C PHE A 164 3.48 -58.04 18.73
N LYS A 165 2.73 -59.13 18.85
CA LYS A 165 1.85 -59.66 17.79
C LYS A 165 0.40 -59.64 18.26
N LEU A 166 -0.40 -58.72 17.72
CA LEU A 166 -1.85 -58.74 17.84
C LEU A 166 -2.43 -59.40 16.58
N LYS A 167 -2.92 -60.63 16.76
CA LYS A 167 -3.47 -61.47 15.68
C LYS A 167 -4.98 -61.65 15.77
N GLY A 168 -5.56 -61.46 16.96
CA GLY A 168 -6.98 -61.58 17.27
C GLY A 168 -7.26 -61.20 18.72
N GLY A 169 -8.54 -61.08 19.09
CA GLY A 169 -8.94 -60.59 20.43
C GLY A 169 -8.87 -59.07 20.55
N GLU A 170 -8.88 -58.57 21.78
CA GLU A 170 -8.89 -57.15 22.12
C GLU A 170 -7.74 -56.82 23.07
N PHE A 171 -6.94 -55.80 22.76
CA PHE A 171 -5.93 -55.22 23.64
C PHE A 171 -6.36 -53.82 24.06
N ILE A 172 -6.84 -53.72 25.29
CA ILE A 172 -7.23 -52.47 25.93
C ILE A 172 -6.00 -51.90 26.64
N ALA A 173 -5.49 -50.78 26.13
CA ALA A 173 -4.24 -50.18 26.57
C ALA A 173 -4.29 -49.73 28.05
N PRO A 174 -3.17 -49.86 28.79
CA PRO A 174 -3.03 -49.31 30.15
C PRO A 174 -2.95 -47.77 30.14
N LYS A 175 -2.90 -47.16 31.33
CA LYS A 175 -2.55 -45.72 31.47
C LYS A 175 -1.20 -45.39 30.83
N LEU A 176 -0.21 -46.29 30.90
CA LEU A 176 1.08 -46.16 30.22
C LEU A 176 1.52 -47.49 29.59
N LEU A 177 1.62 -47.52 28.27
CA LEU A 177 2.17 -48.65 27.51
C LEU A 177 3.52 -48.24 26.93
N ILE A 178 4.60 -48.87 27.39
CA ILE A 178 5.95 -48.64 26.86
C ILE A 178 6.28 -49.75 25.87
N VAL A 179 6.52 -49.39 24.61
CA VAL A 179 6.82 -50.30 23.51
C VAL A 179 8.27 -50.13 23.07
N ARG A 180 9.10 -51.10 23.45
CA ARG A 180 10.48 -51.27 22.99
C ARG A 180 10.60 -52.44 22.03
N THR A 181 9.51 -53.01 21.52
CA THR A 181 9.55 -54.15 20.60
C THR A 181 9.09 -53.73 19.20
N GLN A 182 9.28 -54.62 18.21
CA GLN A 182 8.55 -54.53 16.94
C GLN A 182 7.05 -54.72 17.21
N TRP A 183 6.18 -54.02 16.45
CA TRP A 183 4.72 -54.20 16.56
C TRP A 183 4.17 -54.75 15.24
N GLU A 184 3.57 -55.94 15.28
CA GLU A 184 2.82 -56.52 14.16
C GLU A 184 1.36 -56.76 14.53
N GLN A 185 0.46 -55.98 13.93
CA GLN A 185 -0.99 -56.13 14.08
C GLN A 185 -1.61 -56.55 12.75
N LYS A 186 -1.95 -57.84 12.66
CA LYS A 186 -2.57 -58.44 11.47
C LYS A 186 -4.07 -58.71 11.65
N GLY A 187 -4.57 -58.57 12.87
CA GLY A 187 -5.96 -58.73 13.28
C GLY A 187 -6.11 -58.37 14.76
N GLY A 188 -7.30 -58.55 15.33
CA GLY A 188 -7.60 -58.09 16.70
C GLY A 188 -7.78 -56.57 16.78
N GLU A 189 -8.33 -56.10 17.89
CA GLU A 189 -8.67 -54.69 18.14
C GLU A 189 -7.73 -54.10 19.19
N PHE A 190 -7.15 -52.93 18.91
CA PHE A 190 -6.41 -52.14 19.87
C PHE A 190 -7.30 -51.00 20.37
N THR A 191 -7.52 -50.93 21.69
CA THR A 191 -8.38 -49.92 22.32
C THR A 191 -7.51 -49.00 23.17
N HIS A 192 -7.31 -47.76 22.74
CA HIS A 192 -6.31 -46.84 23.30
C HIS A 192 -6.57 -46.34 24.74
N ASN A 193 -7.83 -46.34 25.22
CA ASN A 193 -8.24 -45.69 26.47
C ASN A 193 -7.78 -44.22 26.59
N GLU A 194 -7.77 -43.62 27.79
CA GLU A 194 -7.23 -42.27 28.03
C GLU A 194 -5.72 -42.29 28.39
N GLY A 195 -4.99 -43.31 27.92
CA GLY A 195 -3.60 -43.58 28.28
C GLY A 195 -2.56 -43.07 27.28
N THR A 196 -1.29 -43.30 27.61
CA THR A 196 -0.14 -42.94 26.76
C THR A 196 0.56 -44.18 26.23
N VAL A 197 0.78 -44.23 24.91
CA VAL A 197 1.68 -45.21 24.28
C VAL A 197 3.03 -44.53 24.05
N GLU A 198 4.08 -45.05 24.65
CA GLU A 198 5.46 -44.56 24.48
C GLU A 198 6.27 -45.52 23.62
N LEU A 199 6.78 -45.05 22.48
CA LEU A 199 7.73 -45.76 21.64
C LEU A 199 9.14 -45.36 22.04
N SER A 200 9.86 -46.26 22.73
CA SER A 200 11.24 -46.05 23.15
C SER A 200 12.16 -47.20 22.70
N GLY A 201 13.41 -47.20 23.16
CA GLY A 201 14.41 -48.20 22.77
C GLY A 201 15.04 -47.94 21.40
N THR A 202 15.48 -49.02 20.73
CA THR A 202 16.12 -49.00 19.42
C THR A 202 15.13 -48.78 18.27
N SER A 203 15.54 -49.05 17.02
CA SER A 203 14.72 -48.80 15.85
C SER A 203 13.66 -49.88 15.66
N HIS A 204 12.38 -49.49 15.65
CA HIS A 204 11.26 -50.42 15.54
C HIS A 204 10.35 -50.09 14.37
N HIS A 205 9.91 -51.14 13.67
CA HIS A 205 8.88 -51.09 12.66
C HIS A 205 7.53 -51.43 13.28
N LEU A 206 6.57 -50.56 13.02
CA LEU A 206 5.16 -50.79 13.30
C LEU A 206 4.50 -51.25 12.00
N LYS A 207 3.79 -52.37 12.05
CA LYS A 207 3.09 -52.97 10.91
C LYS A 207 1.63 -53.15 11.27
N PHE A 208 0.79 -52.27 10.74
CA PHE A 208 -0.65 -52.28 10.94
C PHE A 208 -1.37 -52.66 9.63
N SER A 209 -2.41 -53.49 9.71
CA SER A 209 -3.27 -53.80 8.55
C SER A 209 -4.10 -52.58 8.13
N ASP A 210 -4.57 -51.80 9.09
CA ASP A 210 -5.44 -50.63 8.93
C ASP A 210 -4.86 -49.41 9.65
N ASP A 211 -5.53 -48.27 9.54
CA ASP A 211 -5.18 -47.06 10.30
C ASP A 211 -5.37 -47.33 11.80
N GLU A 212 -4.50 -46.74 12.63
CA GLU A 212 -4.49 -47.00 14.08
C GLU A 212 -4.70 -45.70 14.87
N THR A 213 -5.34 -45.80 16.03
CA THR A 213 -5.67 -44.64 16.86
C THR A 213 -5.03 -44.74 18.25
N PHE A 214 -4.38 -43.67 18.67
CA PHE A 214 -3.83 -43.48 20.01
C PHE A 214 -4.49 -42.29 20.68
N PHE A 215 -4.64 -42.35 22.01
CA PHE A 215 -5.07 -41.20 22.78
C PHE A 215 -3.92 -40.21 22.96
N ASN A 216 -2.86 -40.63 23.67
CA ASN A 216 -1.56 -39.97 23.65
C ASN A 216 -0.51 -40.90 23.02
N LEU A 217 0.37 -40.33 22.19
CA LEU A 217 1.51 -41.02 21.59
C LEU A 217 2.78 -40.25 21.91
N ARG A 218 3.75 -40.93 22.52
CA ARG A 218 5.07 -40.37 22.84
C ARG A 218 6.16 -41.10 22.07
N ILE A 219 7.00 -40.35 21.36
CA ILE A 219 8.18 -40.85 20.67
C ILE A 219 9.41 -40.44 21.49
N ALA A 220 10.05 -41.42 22.13
CA ALA A 220 11.21 -41.24 23.01
C ALA A 220 12.33 -42.20 22.60
N LYS A 221 12.78 -42.09 21.35
CA LYS A 221 13.77 -42.97 20.73
C LYS A 221 15.17 -42.44 21.01
N ALA A 222 16.05 -43.25 21.59
CA ALA A 222 17.41 -42.83 21.91
C ALA A 222 18.39 -43.06 20.74
N ASN A 223 19.52 -42.34 20.74
CA ASN A 223 20.66 -42.58 19.83
C ASN A 223 20.31 -42.55 18.34
N LYS A 224 19.47 -41.60 17.89
CA LYS A 224 19.00 -41.52 16.48
C LYS A 224 18.24 -42.74 15.98
N SER A 225 17.62 -43.48 16.90
CA SER A 225 16.77 -44.62 16.56
C SER A 225 15.46 -44.17 15.91
N ARG A 226 14.85 -45.09 15.16
CA ARG A 226 13.69 -44.79 14.31
C ARG A 226 12.40 -45.42 14.81
N ALA A 227 11.31 -44.67 14.77
CA ALA A 227 9.95 -45.22 14.75
C ALA A 227 9.48 -45.25 13.28
N VAL A 228 9.33 -46.45 12.72
CA VAL A 228 8.96 -46.63 11.30
C VAL A 228 7.49 -47.03 11.21
N PHE A 229 6.66 -46.12 10.72
CA PHE A 229 5.24 -46.32 10.48
C PHE A 229 4.98 -46.92 9.08
N PRO A 230 3.85 -47.61 8.87
CA PRO A 230 3.52 -48.19 7.57
C PRO A 230 3.28 -47.11 6.50
N GLU A 231 3.88 -47.29 5.32
CA GLU A 231 3.65 -46.38 4.20
C GLU A 231 2.20 -46.41 3.72
N GLY A 232 1.66 -45.22 3.40
CA GLY A 232 0.27 -45.05 2.95
C GLY A 232 -0.80 -45.24 4.03
N LYS A 233 -0.42 -45.37 5.31
CA LYS A 233 -1.34 -45.46 6.45
C LYS A 233 -1.33 -44.18 7.29
N HIS A 234 -2.41 -43.99 8.04
CA HIS A 234 -2.59 -42.88 8.96
C HIS A 234 -2.59 -43.38 10.40
N ILE A 235 -1.93 -42.63 11.28
CA ILE A 235 -2.03 -42.79 12.73
C ILE A 235 -2.79 -41.59 13.28
N SER A 236 -3.88 -41.82 13.99
CA SER A 236 -4.64 -40.75 14.64
C SER A 236 -4.20 -40.59 16.09
N VAL A 237 -3.84 -39.38 16.50
CA VAL A 237 -3.54 -39.03 17.89
C VAL A 237 -4.60 -38.06 18.39
N LEU A 238 -5.41 -38.52 19.33
CA LEU A 238 -6.61 -37.79 19.77
C LEU A 238 -6.31 -36.62 20.70
N ARG A 239 -5.36 -36.77 21.63
CA ARG A 239 -5.11 -35.81 22.72
C ARG A 239 -3.71 -35.21 22.72
N GLU A 240 -2.64 -36.02 22.70
CA GLU A 240 -1.28 -35.46 22.75
C GLU A 240 -0.27 -36.28 21.95
N LEU A 241 0.41 -35.65 21.00
CA LEU A 241 1.61 -36.17 20.35
C LEU A 241 2.85 -35.53 20.97
N GLU A 242 3.68 -36.32 21.64
CA GLU A 242 4.99 -35.90 22.15
C GLU A 242 6.12 -36.46 21.27
N LEU A 243 6.89 -35.59 20.63
CA LEU A 243 8.10 -35.93 19.86
C LEU A 243 9.33 -35.54 20.69
N ASN A 244 9.80 -36.45 21.56
CA ASN A 244 10.84 -36.16 22.55
C ASN A 244 12.26 -36.40 22.04
N ASP A 245 12.49 -37.48 21.29
CA ASP A 245 13.82 -37.86 20.74
C ASP A 245 13.65 -38.87 19.57
N GLY A 246 14.68 -38.93 18.72
CA GLY A 246 14.82 -39.83 17.57
C GLY A 246 14.02 -39.44 16.32
N GLU A 247 13.89 -40.37 15.37
CA GLU A 247 13.40 -40.08 14.01
C GLU A 247 12.09 -40.84 13.70
N ILE A 248 11.12 -40.17 13.08
CA ILE A 248 9.89 -40.81 12.56
C ILE A 248 9.96 -41.04 11.06
N ARG A 249 9.59 -42.23 10.58
CA ARG A 249 9.63 -42.54 9.14
C ARG A 249 8.38 -43.20 8.61
N GLY A 250 8.03 -42.84 7.37
CA GLY A 250 6.91 -43.40 6.60
C GLY A 250 5.54 -42.97 7.12
N GLY A 251 4.52 -43.21 6.30
CA GLY A 251 3.12 -42.95 6.66
C GLY A 251 2.83 -41.49 7.05
N SER A 252 1.76 -41.28 7.82
CA SER A 252 1.39 -39.96 8.33
C SER A 252 0.72 -40.02 9.69
N ILE A 253 0.81 -38.92 10.44
CA ILE A 253 0.19 -38.79 11.77
C ILE A 253 -0.82 -37.64 11.72
N LEU A 254 -2.09 -37.94 12.01
CA LEU A 254 -3.17 -36.98 12.20
C LEU A 254 -3.22 -36.55 13.67
N VAL A 255 -2.96 -35.28 13.95
CA VAL A 255 -2.98 -34.72 15.31
C VAL A 255 -4.27 -33.93 15.51
N PHE A 256 -5.12 -34.41 16.42
CA PHE A 256 -6.43 -33.82 16.70
C PHE A 256 -6.45 -32.83 17.85
N ASP A 257 -5.37 -32.73 18.63
CA ASP A 257 -5.27 -31.82 19.77
C ASP A 257 -3.83 -31.30 19.98
N ASP A 258 -3.12 -31.67 21.06
CA ASP A 258 -1.81 -31.12 21.41
C ASP A 258 -0.64 -31.77 20.63
N LEU A 259 0.36 -30.97 20.26
CA LEU A 259 1.65 -31.39 19.69
C LEU A 259 2.79 -30.74 20.49
N LYS A 260 3.71 -31.56 21.00
CA LYS A 260 4.94 -31.14 21.67
C LYS A 260 6.14 -31.69 20.90
N VAL A 261 7.10 -30.84 20.56
CA VAL A 261 8.34 -31.25 19.89
C VAL A 261 9.53 -30.74 20.68
N SER A 262 10.34 -31.68 21.16
CA SER A 262 11.58 -31.42 21.90
C SER A 262 12.71 -31.01 20.94
N PRO A 263 13.64 -30.13 21.36
CA PRO A 263 14.87 -29.86 20.62
C PRO A 263 15.75 -31.09 20.37
N ALA A 264 15.60 -32.15 21.17
CA ALA A 264 16.32 -33.41 20.98
C ALA A 264 15.73 -34.27 19.85
N PHE A 265 14.53 -33.97 19.35
CA PHE A 265 13.91 -34.72 18.27
C PHE A 265 14.73 -34.62 16.97
N ASP A 266 15.04 -35.75 16.35
CA ASP A 266 15.97 -35.84 15.21
C ASP A 266 15.30 -35.59 13.85
N GLY A 267 13.96 -35.42 13.81
CA GLY A 267 13.18 -35.15 12.59
C GLY A 267 12.60 -36.41 11.94
N GLY A 268 12.54 -36.44 10.60
CA GLY A 268 12.03 -37.58 9.85
C GLY A 268 11.20 -37.23 8.61
N ASN A 269 10.72 -38.26 7.89
CA ASN A 269 9.95 -38.09 6.66
C ASN A 269 8.45 -38.44 6.78
N THR A 270 7.98 -38.80 7.98
CA THR A 270 6.54 -38.95 8.24
C THR A 270 5.84 -37.60 8.09
N HIS A 271 4.67 -37.59 7.45
CA HIS A 271 3.89 -36.36 7.28
C HIS A 271 2.99 -36.13 8.51
N VAL A 272 3.14 -34.99 9.19
CA VAL A 272 2.33 -34.64 10.37
C VAL A 272 1.23 -33.66 9.95
N LYS A 273 -0.03 -34.07 10.09
CA LYS A 273 -1.19 -33.27 9.71
C LYS A 273 -1.99 -32.86 10.93
N ILE A 274 -2.06 -31.56 11.18
CA ILE A 274 -2.84 -30.97 12.27
C ILE A 274 -4.26 -30.72 11.77
N THR A 275 -5.24 -31.37 12.40
CA THR A 275 -6.64 -31.44 11.92
C THR A 275 -7.65 -31.46 13.07
N GLY A 276 -8.95 -31.41 12.77
CA GLY A 276 -10.04 -31.38 13.76
C GLY A 276 -10.68 -30.01 13.91
N SER A 277 -11.78 -29.91 14.66
CA SER A 277 -12.59 -28.69 14.76
C SER A 277 -12.39 -27.87 16.04
N GLY A 278 -11.67 -28.41 17.03
CA GLY A 278 -11.42 -27.75 18.31
C GLY A 278 -10.47 -26.56 18.19
N GLU A 279 -10.78 -25.48 18.91
CA GLU A 279 -9.92 -24.30 19.04
C GLU A 279 -8.74 -24.59 19.95
N ARG A 280 -7.50 -24.35 19.48
CA ARG A 280 -6.29 -24.61 20.27
C ARG A 280 -5.04 -23.93 19.71
N VAL A 281 -4.06 -23.78 20.60
CA VAL A 281 -2.75 -23.19 20.32
C VAL A 281 -1.66 -24.26 20.46
N ILE A 282 -0.98 -24.58 19.37
CA ILE A 282 0.19 -25.49 19.40
C ILE A 282 1.45 -24.64 19.48
N THR A 283 2.25 -24.84 20.53
CA THR A 283 3.53 -24.14 20.67
C THR A 283 4.67 -25.01 20.18
N LEU A 284 5.45 -24.48 19.25
CA LEU A 284 6.61 -25.14 18.67
C LEU A 284 7.89 -24.51 19.24
N SER A 285 8.76 -25.33 19.85
CA SER A 285 9.98 -24.87 20.53
C SER A 285 11.16 -24.63 19.58
N ALA A 286 11.85 -23.50 19.74
CA ALA A 286 13.08 -23.20 19.01
C ALA A 286 14.14 -24.33 19.13
N GLY A 287 14.85 -24.62 18.04
CA GLY A 287 15.92 -25.63 17.99
C GLY A 287 15.47 -27.07 17.68
N ALA A 288 14.16 -27.35 17.64
CA ALA A 288 13.64 -28.65 17.22
C ALA A 288 13.69 -28.84 15.70
N LYS A 289 13.92 -30.07 15.25
CA LYS A 289 13.81 -30.45 13.83
C LYS A 289 12.39 -30.88 13.52
N TYR A 290 11.68 -30.11 12.71
CA TYR A 290 10.30 -30.43 12.34
C TYR A 290 10.23 -31.38 11.13
N PRO A 291 9.38 -32.42 11.17
CA PRO A 291 9.02 -33.17 9.98
C PRO A 291 8.17 -32.29 9.03
N SER A 292 7.83 -32.80 7.85
CA SER A 292 6.86 -32.10 7.00
C SER A 292 5.52 -31.95 7.73
N MET A 293 4.94 -30.75 7.68
CA MET A 293 3.71 -30.44 8.40
C MET A 293 2.63 -29.84 7.48
N GLU A 294 1.38 -30.23 7.73
CA GLU A 294 0.19 -29.65 7.10
C GLU A 294 -0.78 -29.14 8.17
N ILE A 295 -1.16 -27.86 8.08
CA ILE A 295 -2.22 -27.27 8.91
C ILE A 295 -3.51 -27.22 8.08
N ASN A 296 -4.51 -28.02 8.47
CA ASN A 296 -5.79 -28.11 7.78
C ASN A 296 -6.98 -28.00 8.74
N SER A 297 -6.92 -27.04 9.67
CA SER A 297 -8.04 -26.73 10.56
C SER A 297 -8.19 -25.23 10.73
N SER A 298 -9.37 -24.70 10.45
CA SER A 298 -9.65 -23.25 10.53
C SER A 298 -9.51 -22.67 11.93
N ASN A 299 -9.61 -23.52 12.96
CA ASN A 299 -9.66 -23.11 14.37
C ASN A 299 -8.34 -23.41 15.11
N VAL A 300 -7.29 -23.83 14.39
CA VAL A 300 -5.98 -24.08 14.97
C VAL A 300 -5.06 -22.89 14.71
N SER A 301 -4.43 -22.41 15.78
CA SER A 301 -3.31 -21.49 15.72
C SER A 301 -2.04 -22.23 16.14
N VAL A 302 -1.01 -22.22 15.29
CA VAL A 302 0.32 -22.71 15.65
C VAL A 302 1.16 -21.50 16.00
N THR A 303 1.76 -21.46 17.19
CA THR A 303 2.64 -20.37 17.63
C THR A 303 4.08 -20.83 17.69
N LEU A 304 4.97 -20.09 17.04
CA LEU A 304 6.41 -20.23 17.16
C LEU A 304 6.94 -19.19 18.16
N SER A 305 7.48 -19.65 19.28
CA SER A 305 8.09 -18.80 20.30
C SER A 305 9.43 -19.37 20.77
N SER A 306 10.37 -18.50 21.13
CA SER A 306 11.58 -18.95 21.83
C SER A 306 11.22 -19.30 23.27
N GLU A 307 11.79 -20.39 23.80
CA GLU A 307 11.66 -20.66 25.23
C GLU A 307 12.23 -19.47 26.02
N ASN A 308 11.38 -18.84 26.85
CA ASN A 308 11.69 -17.79 27.83
C ASN A 308 11.78 -16.33 27.36
N GLY A 309 11.29 -15.94 26.17
CA GLY A 309 11.16 -14.51 25.84
C GLY A 309 12.47 -13.70 25.93
N LYS A 310 13.62 -14.38 25.87
CA LYS A 310 14.91 -13.73 25.72
C LYS A 310 15.06 -13.38 24.26
N SER A 311 15.25 -12.09 23.99
CA SER A 311 15.79 -11.61 22.73
C SER A 311 17.15 -12.26 22.51
N VAL A 312 17.20 -13.28 21.66
CA VAL A 312 18.47 -13.87 21.23
C VAL A 312 19.06 -12.90 20.22
N SER A 313 20.26 -12.42 20.53
CA SER A 313 21.01 -11.49 19.69
C SER A 313 21.23 -12.09 18.31
N THR A 314 21.14 -11.22 17.32
CA THR A 314 21.46 -11.39 15.90
C THR A 314 22.70 -12.27 15.69
N ASP A 315 22.47 -13.50 15.21
CA ASP A 315 23.31 -14.32 14.29
C ASP A 315 23.32 -15.82 14.58
N SER A 316 22.79 -16.33 15.71
CA SER A 316 23.17 -17.70 16.11
C SER A 316 22.10 -18.74 16.47
N GLU A 317 20.80 -18.46 16.55
CA GLU A 317 19.80 -19.56 16.59
C GLU A 317 18.53 -19.16 15.84
N VAL A 318 18.34 -19.76 14.67
CA VAL A 318 17.17 -19.60 13.82
C VAL A 318 16.36 -20.88 13.90
N THR A 319 15.04 -20.78 14.14
CA THR A 319 14.18 -21.96 13.99
C THR A 319 14.13 -22.33 12.52
N LEU A 320 14.65 -23.52 12.18
CA LEU A 320 14.79 -24.02 10.82
C LEU A 320 13.62 -24.95 10.47
N PHE A 321 12.92 -24.61 9.39
CA PHE A 321 12.02 -25.54 8.70
C PHE A 321 12.71 -26.07 7.45
N ASP A 322 13.36 -27.23 7.58
CA ASP A 322 14.06 -27.90 6.48
C ASP A 322 13.13 -28.75 5.60
N GLN A 323 11.89 -28.98 6.06
CA GLN A 323 10.87 -29.74 5.36
C GLN A 323 9.70 -28.83 4.98
N PRO A 324 8.93 -29.18 3.92
CA PRO A 324 7.79 -28.37 3.50
C PRO A 324 6.77 -28.16 4.60
N LEU A 325 6.27 -26.92 4.70
CA LEU A 325 5.15 -26.55 5.54
C LEU A 325 4.00 -26.07 4.64
N LYS A 326 2.82 -26.68 4.81
CA LYS A 326 1.63 -26.35 4.04
C LYS A 326 0.53 -25.81 4.95
N ILE A 327 -0.07 -24.67 4.56
CA ILE A 327 -1.24 -24.12 5.25
C ILE A 327 -2.44 -24.14 4.30
N LEU A 328 -3.38 -25.03 4.61
CA LEU A 328 -4.67 -25.13 3.91
C LEU A 328 -5.74 -24.32 4.62
N ASN A 329 -5.82 -24.47 5.95
CA ASN A 329 -6.77 -23.77 6.83
C ASN A 329 -6.08 -23.48 8.17
N GLY A 330 -6.56 -22.47 8.90
CA GLY A 330 -6.02 -22.09 10.22
C GLY A 330 -5.01 -20.96 10.18
N GLN A 331 -4.25 -20.79 11.26
CA GLN A 331 -3.27 -19.71 11.40
C GLN A 331 -1.91 -20.23 11.88
N LEU A 332 -0.83 -19.70 11.29
CA LEU A 332 0.53 -19.79 11.84
C LEU A 332 0.92 -18.41 12.38
N GLU A 333 1.26 -18.33 13.65
CA GLU A 333 1.69 -17.11 14.33
C GLU A 333 3.18 -17.19 14.69
N ILE A 334 3.94 -16.22 14.20
CA ILE A 334 5.34 -16.02 14.54
C ILE A 334 5.43 -14.73 15.35
N THR A 335 5.90 -14.80 16.59
CA THR A 335 5.93 -13.65 17.49
C THR A 335 7.33 -13.46 18.06
N ASP A 336 7.95 -12.32 17.75
CA ASP A 336 9.25 -11.86 18.28
C ASP A 336 10.40 -12.89 18.20
N THR A 337 10.40 -13.75 17.18
CA THR A 337 11.40 -14.80 16.98
C THR A 337 11.98 -14.79 15.56
N ASN A 338 13.23 -15.23 15.40
CA ASN A 338 13.86 -15.35 14.09
C ASN A 338 13.59 -16.74 13.49
N VAL A 339 13.04 -16.78 12.27
CA VAL A 339 12.67 -18.02 11.57
C VAL A 339 13.23 -18.00 10.16
N LEU A 340 13.84 -19.11 9.72
CA LEU A 340 14.25 -19.34 8.34
C LEU A 340 13.54 -20.58 7.83
N PHE A 341 12.77 -20.39 6.77
CA PHE A 341 12.15 -21.47 6.01
C PHE A 341 13.09 -21.85 4.86
N HIS A 342 13.66 -23.06 4.96
CA HIS A 342 14.48 -23.66 3.90
C HIS A 342 13.66 -24.56 2.96
N GLY A 343 12.59 -25.17 3.48
CA GLY A 343 11.65 -25.93 2.67
C GLY A 343 10.70 -25.05 1.86
N ALA A 344 10.18 -25.59 0.75
CA ALA A 344 9.11 -24.95 0.00
C ALA A 344 7.91 -24.63 0.91
N TYR A 345 7.41 -23.40 0.83
CA TYR A 345 6.26 -22.94 1.60
C TYR A 345 5.11 -22.62 0.64
N ASP A 346 4.07 -23.46 0.68
CA ASP A 346 2.91 -23.36 -0.20
C ASP A 346 1.69 -22.85 0.57
N MET A 347 1.28 -21.60 0.26
CA MET A 347 0.07 -20.98 0.79
C MET A 347 -1.10 -21.18 -0.17
N GLN A 348 -1.84 -22.26 0.01
CA GLN A 348 -3.11 -22.48 -0.70
C GLN A 348 -4.31 -21.87 0.05
N GLY A 349 -4.17 -21.60 1.36
CA GLY A 349 -5.22 -21.04 2.22
C GLY A 349 -4.70 -20.54 3.58
N GLY A 350 -5.57 -20.52 4.59
CA GLY A 350 -5.24 -20.09 5.96
C GLY A 350 -4.61 -18.70 6.11
N THR A 351 -3.92 -18.45 7.22
CA THR A 351 -3.23 -17.18 7.51
C THR A 351 -1.85 -17.39 8.11
N LEU A 352 -0.83 -16.71 7.59
CA LEU A 352 0.48 -16.55 8.25
C LEU A 352 0.54 -15.16 8.89
N ASN A 353 0.69 -15.08 10.21
CA ASN A 353 0.85 -13.85 10.96
C ASN A 353 2.30 -13.72 11.44
N VAL A 354 3.02 -12.71 10.95
CA VAL A 354 4.34 -12.30 11.45
C VAL A 354 4.16 -11.10 12.36
N ASN A 355 4.27 -11.31 13.66
CA ASN A 355 4.04 -10.33 14.72
C ASN A 355 5.34 -9.75 15.31
N GLY A 356 6.52 -10.13 14.81
CA GLY A 356 7.83 -9.64 15.25
C GLY A 356 8.97 -10.58 14.84
N GLY A 357 10.23 -10.18 15.11
CA GLY A 357 11.43 -10.94 14.72
C GLY A 357 11.81 -10.83 13.25
N LYS A 358 12.82 -11.60 12.82
CA LYS A 358 13.24 -11.72 11.41
C LYS A 358 12.77 -13.04 10.82
N VAL A 359 11.84 -12.99 9.88
CA VAL A 359 11.33 -14.18 9.17
C VAL A 359 11.86 -14.15 7.75
N ALA A 360 12.54 -15.21 7.32
CA ALA A 360 13.10 -15.32 5.99
C ALA A 360 12.65 -16.60 5.28
N PHE A 361 12.45 -16.48 3.98
CA PHE A 361 12.26 -17.60 3.05
C PHE A 361 13.41 -17.56 2.04
N ASP A 362 14.13 -18.66 1.90
CA ASP A 362 15.25 -18.77 0.95
C ASP A 362 14.91 -19.52 -0.34
N GLU A 363 13.74 -20.18 -0.39
CA GLU A 363 13.15 -20.78 -1.57
C GLU A 363 12.04 -19.88 -2.18
N PRO A 364 11.68 -20.07 -3.46
CA PRO A 364 10.58 -19.34 -4.10
C PRO A 364 9.26 -19.50 -3.36
N ILE A 365 8.49 -18.42 -3.27
CA ILE A 365 7.15 -18.44 -2.67
C ILE A 365 6.07 -18.21 -3.71
N MET A 366 5.03 -19.02 -3.60
CA MET A 366 3.80 -18.91 -4.36
C MET A 366 2.62 -18.85 -3.40
N VAL A 367 1.91 -17.73 -3.43
CA VAL A 367 0.67 -17.54 -2.67
C VAL A 367 -0.49 -17.76 -3.63
N GLU A 368 -1.01 -18.98 -3.65
CA GLU A 368 -2.19 -19.38 -4.43
C GLU A 368 -3.49 -18.92 -3.74
N GLY A 369 -3.51 -18.87 -2.40
CA GLY A 369 -4.66 -18.46 -1.58
C GLY A 369 -4.28 -18.02 -0.16
N GLY A 370 -5.27 -17.77 0.69
CA GLY A 370 -5.03 -17.40 2.10
C GLY A 370 -4.61 -15.95 2.35
N THR A 371 -3.99 -15.69 3.49
CA THR A 371 -3.51 -14.34 3.87
C THR A 371 -2.12 -14.38 4.54
N LEU A 372 -1.14 -13.68 3.99
CA LEU A 372 0.11 -13.35 4.68
C LEU A 372 -0.05 -11.99 5.35
N ARG A 373 0.14 -11.90 6.67
CA ARG A 373 0.08 -10.66 7.46
C ARG A 373 1.43 -10.37 8.10
N ALA A 374 2.07 -9.27 7.71
CA ALA A 374 3.33 -8.82 8.27
C ALA A 374 3.09 -7.60 9.17
N LYS A 375 2.88 -7.82 10.47
CA LYS A 375 2.47 -6.77 11.41
C LYS A 375 3.64 -5.97 11.98
N LYS A 376 4.74 -6.65 12.34
CA LYS A 376 5.98 -6.08 12.89
C LYS A 376 7.18 -6.95 12.52
N GLY A 377 8.38 -6.42 12.66
CA GLY A 377 9.62 -7.15 12.37
C GLY A 377 10.09 -6.99 10.92
N GLU A 378 10.84 -7.98 10.43
CA GLU A 378 11.36 -8.03 9.06
C GLU A 378 10.90 -9.33 8.39
N LEU A 379 10.38 -9.22 7.17
CA LEU A 379 10.02 -10.37 6.33
C LEU A 379 10.83 -10.33 5.03
N THR A 380 11.69 -11.33 4.85
CA THR A 380 12.65 -11.37 3.73
C THR A 380 12.37 -12.56 2.82
N PHE A 381 12.26 -12.32 1.52
CA PHE A 381 12.17 -13.33 0.46
C PHE A 381 13.45 -13.27 -0.36
N SER A 382 14.22 -14.36 -0.37
CA SER A 382 15.52 -14.38 -1.04
C SER A 382 15.45 -14.75 -2.52
N GLN A 383 14.34 -15.35 -2.96
CA GLN A 383 14.05 -15.75 -4.33
C GLN A 383 12.72 -15.14 -4.79
N SER A 384 12.32 -15.45 -6.02
CA SER A 384 11.07 -14.97 -6.61
C SER A 384 9.85 -15.16 -5.70
N PHE A 385 9.01 -14.12 -5.64
CA PHE A 385 7.73 -14.11 -4.93
C PHE A 385 6.59 -13.95 -5.93
N SER A 386 5.59 -14.83 -5.87
CA SER A 386 4.42 -14.78 -6.75
C SER A 386 3.11 -14.79 -5.97
N LEU A 387 2.23 -13.83 -6.30
CA LEU A 387 0.86 -13.75 -5.79
C LEU A 387 -0.10 -14.23 -6.89
N ASN A 388 -0.46 -15.51 -6.86
CA ASN A 388 -1.38 -16.15 -7.82
C ASN A 388 -2.84 -16.12 -7.34
N GLY A 389 -3.05 -15.74 -6.09
CA GLY A 389 -4.34 -15.49 -5.44
C GLY A 389 -4.12 -14.99 -4.00
N GLY A 390 -5.13 -15.02 -3.15
CA GLY A 390 -4.97 -14.65 -1.72
C GLY A 390 -4.67 -13.17 -1.44
N LYS A 391 -4.09 -12.89 -0.27
CA LYS A 391 -3.85 -11.52 0.25
C LYS A 391 -2.50 -11.39 0.95
N VAL A 392 -1.75 -10.32 0.69
CA VAL A 392 -0.63 -9.86 1.52
C VAL A 392 -1.03 -8.58 2.21
N LYS A 393 -0.86 -8.52 3.53
CA LYS A 393 -1.18 -7.36 4.38
C LYS A 393 0.00 -6.98 5.25
N GLY A 394 0.75 -5.98 4.81
CA GLY A 394 1.70 -5.27 5.65
C GLY A 394 1.01 -4.39 6.69
N SER A 395 1.69 -4.17 7.81
CA SER A 395 1.42 -3.10 8.77
C SER A 395 2.76 -2.42 9.05
N ASN A 396 3.41 -2.60 10.21
CA ASN A 396 4.67 -1.93 10.54
C ASN A 396 5.92 -2.79 10.27
N ALA A 397 5.78 -3.92 9.56
CA ALA A 397 6.90 -4.78 9.22
C ALA A 397 7.65 -4.28 7.98
N GLN A 398 8.98 -4.39 7.98
CA GLN A 398 9.76 -4.18 6.76
C GLN A 398 9.67 -5.41 5.86
N LEU A 399 9.33 -5.21 4.58
CA LEU A 399 9.28 -6.28 3.57
C LEU A 399 10.48 -6.16 2.63
N ILE A 400 11.25 -7.23 2.48
CA ILE A 400 12.44 -7.25 1.63
C ILE A 400 12.32 -8.39 0.62
N PHE A 401 12.24 -8.04 -0.66
CA PHE A 401 12.27 -8.97 -1.78
C PHE A 401 13.61 -8.82 -2.49
N LYS A 402 14.45 -9.86 -2.44
CA LYS A 402 15.78 -9.84 -3.06
C LYS A 402 15.76 -10.18 -4.56
N ASP A 403 14.63 -10.64 -5.06
CA ASP A 403 14.40 -11.08 -6.43
C ASP A 403 13.03 -10.55 -6.93
N ASP A 404 12.54 -11.04 -8.06
CA ASP A 404 11.32 -10.59 -8.71
C ASP A 404 10.04 -10.81 -7.88
N VAL A 405 9.14 -9.83 -7.93
CA VAL A 405 7.81 -9.85 -7.34
C VAL A 405 6.78 -9.81 -8.45
N THR A 406 6.03 -10.90 -8.63
CA THR A 406 4.98 -11.00 -9.65
C THR A 406 3.60 -11.06 -9.00
N ILE A 407 2.75 -10.08 -9.30
CA ILE A 407 1.36 -10.02 -8.85
C ILE A 407 0.46 -10.48 -9.99
N LYS A 408 0.20 -11.79 -10.05
CA LYS A 408 -0.67 -12.37 -11.06
C LYS A 408 -2.13 -12.10 -10.75
N LYS A 409 -2.55 -12.34 -9.50
CA LYS A 409 -3.91 -12.05 -8.97
C LYS A 409 -3.83 -11.64 -7.49
N GLY A 410 -4.97 -11.53 -6.82
CA GLY A 410 -5.04 -11.24 -5.39
C GLY A 410 -4.78 -9.78 -5.02
N THR A 411 -4.58 -9.51 -3.73
CA THR A 411 -4.35 -8.16 -3.21
C THR A 411 -3.11 -8.08 -2.33
N PHE A 412 -2.17 -7.22 -2.70
CA PHE A 412 -1.02 -6.82 -1.89
C PHE A 412 -1.26 -5.43 -1.30
N SER A 413 -1.15 -5.29 0.02
CA SER A 413 -1.27 -4.02 0.74
C SER A 413 -0.03 -3.78 1.57
N GLY A 414 0.75 -2.75 1.26
CA GLY A 414 2.07 -2.53 1.87
C GLY A 414 2.06 -2.13 3.35
N GLY A 415 0.99 -1.47 3.82
CA GLY A 415 0.91 -0.99 5.20
C GLY A 415 1.81 0.22 5.45
N ASP A 416 2.36 0.33 6.65
CA ASP A 416 3.16 1.47 7.11
C ASP A 416 4.67 1.21 7.14
N GLY A 417 5.11 -0.04 7.00
CA GLY A 417 6.50 -0.43 6.95
C GLY A 417 7.13 -0.32 5.56
N ASP A 418 8.44 -0.10 5.52
CA ASP A 418 9.19 0.01 4.28
C ASP A 418 9.12 -1.27 3.44
N ILE A 419 9.09 -1.12 2.12
CA ILE A 419 9.17 -2.22 1.16
C ILE A 419 10.36 -2.01 0.25
N LYS A 420 11.21 -3.03 0.14
CA LYS A 420 12.39 -3.02 -0.75
C LYS A 420 12.28 -4.17 -1.74
N ILE A 421 12.20 -3.87 -3.02
CA ILE A 421 12.20 -4.86 -4.10
C ILE A 421 13.48 -4.67 -4.91
N LYS A 422 14.34 -5.70 -4.92
CA LYS A 422 15.59 -5.67 -5.68
C LYS A 422 15.41 -6.11 -7.13
N GLY A 423 14.56 -7.11 -7.37
CA GLY A 423 14.18 -7.55 -8.72
C GLY A 423 13.12 -6.64 -9.36
N ALA A 424 12.45 -7.17 -10.37
CA ALA A 424 11.32 -6.52 -11.04
C ALA A 424 10.04 -6.60 -10.19
N LEU A 425 9.21 -5.56 -10.26
CA LEU A 425 7.81 -5.60 -9.84
C LEU A 425 6.92 -5.72 -11.09
N ILE A 426 6.27 -6.88 -11.24
CA ILE A 426 5.46 -7.22 -12.41
C ILE A 426 3.99 -7.35 -11.99
N LEU A 427 3.12 -6.52 -12.55
CA LEU A 427 1.66 -6.55 -12.35
C LEU A 427 0.99 -7.15 -13.59
N GLU A 428 0.34 -8.30 -13.42
CA GLU A 428 -0.36 -8.98 -14.53
C GLU A 428 -1.88 -8.85 -14.46
N GLU A 429 -2.54 -8.97 -13.30
CA GLU A 429 -3.99 -8.66 -13.12
C GLU A 429 -4.35 -8.16 -11.70
N GLY A 430 -3.61 -8.54 -10.67
CA GLY A 430 -3.95 -8.24 -9.26
C GLY A 430 -3.78 -6.77 -8.84
N LYS A 431 -3.98 -6.51 -7.54
CA LYS A 431 -3.83 -5.16 -6.95
C LYS A 431 -2.58 -5.07 -6.09
N PHE A 432 -1.74 -4.08 -6.33
CA PHE A 432 -0.62 -3.71 -5.47
C PHE A 432 -0.83 -2.32 -4.89
N THR A 433 -0.99 -2.22 -3.57
CA THR A 433 -1.03 -0.95 -2.85
C THR A 433 0.31 -0.70 -2.17
N ALA A 434 1.00 0.36 -2.57
CA ALA A 434 2.28 0.80 -2.01
C ALA A 434 2.17 1.10 -0.50
N PRO A 435 3.27 1.07 0.27
CA PRO A 435 3.23 1.44 1.69
C PRO A 435 2.99 2.95 1.85
N THR A 436 2.54 3.37 3.04
CA THR A 436 2.44 4.79 3.44
C THR A 436 3.81 5.38 3.81
N SER A 437 4.84 4.54 3.95
CA SER A 437 6.25 4.93 4.13
C SER A 437 7.02 4.82 2.81
N LEU A 438 8.07 4.00 2.74
CA LEU A 438 8.98 3.93 1.60
C LEU A 438 8.80 2.68 0.75
N LEU A 439 8.59 2.84 -0.55
CA LEU A 439 8.76 1.77 -1.54
C LEU A 439 10.03 2.00 -2.34
N THR A 440 11.05 1.16 -2.15
CA THR A 440 12.28 1.19 -2.96
C THR A 440 12.24 0.10 -4.03
N LEU A 441 12.28 0.48 -5.29
CA LEU A 441 12.31 -0.42 -6.45
C LEU A 441 13.68 -0.34 -7.14
N SER A 442 14.40 -1.47 -7.17
CA SER A 442 15.74 -1.54 -7.77
C SER A 442 15.76 -2.11 -9.20
N GLY A 443 14.83 -3.00 -9.53
CA GLY A 443 14.66 -3.53 -10.89
C GLY A 443 13.58 -2.79 -11.69
N ASN A 444 13.02 -3.50 -12.68
CA ASN A 444 11.98 -3.00 -13.58
C ASN A 444 10.63 -2.82 -12.87
N LEU A 445 9.80 -1.92 -13.41
CA LEU A 445 8.40 -1.78 -13.04
C LEU A 445 7.55 -2.02 -14.29
N GLU A 446 6.85 -3.15 -14.31
CA GLU A 446 6.09 -3.59 -15.48
C GLU A 446 4.62 -3.79 -15.12
N GLN A 447 3.76 -2.90 -15.60
CA GLN A 447 2.31 -3.04 -15.48
C GLN A 447 1.73 -3.55 -16.80
N LYS A 448 1.61 -4.88 -16.93
CA LYS A 448 0.95 -5.49 -18.09
C LYS A 448 -0.57 -5.29 -18.00
N SER A 449 -1.13 -5.53 -16.81
CA SER A 449 -2.49 -5.16 -16.43
C SER A 449 -2.58 -5.07 -14.88
N GLY A 450 -3.77 -5.00 -14.30
CA GLY A 450 -3.96 -4.85 -12.85
C GLY A 450 -3.80 -3.42 -12.33
N GLU A 451 -3.96 -3.25 -11.02
CA GLU A 451 -4.04 -1.95 -10.35
C GLU A 451 -2.81 -1.70 -9.47
N PHE A 452 -2.05 -0.66 -9.78
CA PHE A 452 -1.10 -0.07 -8.84
C PHE A 452 -1.77 1.10 -8.14
N LYS A 453 -1.87 1.02 -6.81
CA LYS A 453 -2.38 2.10 -5.97
C LYS A 453 -1.24 2.65 -5.12
N HIS A 454 -0.96 3.93 -5.25
CA HIS A 454 -0.10 4.61 -4.28
C HIS A 454 -0.89 5.00 -3.02
N ASN A 455 -0.17 5.15 -1.91
CA ASN A 455 -0.66 5.81 -0.71
C ASN A 455 0.08 7.15 -0.55
N ASP A 456 0.07 7.74 0.65
CA ASP A 456 0.73 9.02 0.94
C ASP A 456 2.26 8.89 1.15
N GLY A 457 2.83 7.73 0.82
CA GLY A 457 4.26 7.44 0.94
C GLY A 457 5.08 7.85 -0.28
N THR A 458 6.40 7.65 -0.18
CA THR A 458 7.36 7.96 -1.24
C THR A 458 7.77 6.68 -1.98
N VAL A 459 7.78 6.74 -3.31
CA VAL A 459 8.38 5.70 -4.15
C VAL A 459 9.76 6.15 -4.59
N ILE A 460 10.77 5.28 -4.42
CA ILE A 460 12.12 5.51 -4.92
C ILE A 460 12.47 4.48 -5.98
N LEU A 461 12.79 4.95 -7.18
CA LEU A 461 13.37 4.15 -8.24
C LEU A 461 14.91 4.27 -8.15
N ARG A 462 15.61 3.24 -7.67
CA ARG A 462 17.10 3.24 -7.53
C ARG A 462 17.77 2.11 -8.30
N GLY A 463 19.09 2.11 -8.46
CA GLY A 463 19.82 1.01 -9.09
C GLY A 463 20.53 1.43 -10.38
N LYS A 464 20.68 0.51 -11.34
CA LYS A 464 21.36 0.75 -12.63
C LYS A 464 20.40 1.35 -13.65
N GLU A 465 20.05 0.62 -14.70
CA GLU A 465 19.01 0.94 -15.67
C GLU A 465 17.75 0.16 -15.31
N SER A 466 16.58 0.74 -15.51
CA SER A 466 15.33 -0.02 -15.42
C SER A 466 14.29 0.49 -16.39
N THR A 467 13.50 -0.46 -16.91
CA THR A 467 12.35 -0.16 -17.74
C THR A 467 11.14 0.09 -16.85
N VAL A 468 10.45 1.20 -17.11
CA VAL A 468 9.15 1.52 -16.50
C VAL A 468 8.12 1.45 -17.63
N ASN A 469 7.36 0.35 -17.68
CA ASN A 469 6.32 0.13 -18.68
C ASN A 469 4.96 0.18 -17.99
N VAL A 470 4.23 1.27 -18.21
CA VAL A 470 3.12 1.66 -17.34
C VAL A 470 1.94 2.23 -18.11
N ASN A 471 0.74 1.84 -17.71
CA ASN A 471 -0.52 2.39 -18.23
C ASN A 471 -1.13 3.29 -17.15
N ASP A 472 -0.79 4.59 -17.16
CA ASP A 472 -1.32 5.62 -16.25
C ASP A 472 -0.99 5.41 -14.75
N LEU A 473 0.31 5.26 -14.43
CA LEU A 473 0.73 5.18 -13.04
C LEU A 473 0.59 6.51 -12.30
N LYS A 474 0.16 6.41 -11.06
CA LYS A 474 0.05 7.52 -10.12
C LYS A 474 0.97 7.25 -8.93
N PHE A 475 1.77 8.24 -8.58
CA PHE A 475 2.60 8.28 -7.39
C PHE A 475 2.15 9.42 -6.48
N ASN A 476 2.35 9.29 -5.18
CA ASN A 476 2.30 10.46 -4.30
C ASN A 476 3.60 11.22 -4.47
N ASP A 477 4.66 10.86 -3.74
CA ASP A 477 6.00 11.40 -3.98
C ASP A 477 6.86 10.40 -4.75
N LEU A 478 7.69 10.90 -5.67
CA LEU A 478 8.56 10.08 -6.51
C LEU A 478 10.00 10.59 -6.48
N ILE A 479 10.93 9.70 -6.15
CA ILE A 479 12.38 9.93 -6.25
C ILE A 479 12.95 9.02 -7.33
N VAL A 480 13.63 9.60 -8.32
CA VAL A 480 14.33 8.87 -9.38
C VAL A 480 15.83 8.98 -9.17
N ALA A 481 16.49 7.86 -8.89
CA ALA A 481 17.91 7.75 -8.59
C ALA A 481 18.57 6.52 -9.24
N LYS A 482 18.29 6.32 -10.53
CA LYS A 482 18.84 5.24 -11.36
C LYS A 482 20.15 5.71 -12.00
N SER A 483 21.27 5.09 -11.65
CA SER A 483 22.61 5.52 -12.09
C SER A 483 22.82 5.46 -13.61
N GLU A 484 22.21 4.50 -14.31
CA GLU A 484 22.29 4.36 -15.78
C GLU A 484 21.02 4.87 -16.48
N GLY A 485 19.97 5.20 -15.71
CA GLY A 485 18.78 5.88 -16.19
C GLY A 485 17.48 5.08 -16.13
N ILE A 486 16.42 5.71 -16.64
CA ILE A 486 15.13 5.06 -16.92
C ILE A 486 14.91 5.09 -18.43
N SER A 487 14.67 3.92 -19.02
CA SER A 487 14.18 3.77 -20.38
C SER A 487 12.66 3.56 -20.36
N ALA A 488 11.92 4.32 -21.16
CA ALA A 488 10.51 4.01 -21.43
C ALA A 488 10.44 2.65 -22.14
N GLY A 489 9.54 1.78 -21.69
CA GLY A 489 9.05 0.70 -22.54
C GLY A 489 8.23 1.25 -23.71
N ASN A 490 7.67 0.38 -24.55
CA ASN A 490 6.79 0.74 -25.68
C ASN A 490 5.43 1.41 -25.28
N SER A 491 5.32 2.00 -24.09
CA SER A 491 4.09 2.62 -23.58
C SER A 491 4.00 4.10 -23.99
N SER A 492 2.85 4.50 -24.52
CA SER A 492 2.49 5.87 -24.86
C SER A 492 1.89 6.69 -23.69
N GLY A 493 2.05 6.24 -22.45
CA GLY A 493 1.44 6.86 -21.25
C GLY A 493 2.36 7.86 -20.55
N SER A 494 1.81 8.71 -19.66
CA SER A 494 2.55 9.61 -18.77
C SER A 494 2.70 9.03 -17.36
N ILE A 495 3.70 9.52 -16.61
CA ILE A 495 3.85 9.27 -15.17
C ILE A 495 3.21 10.43 -14.41
N ASN A 496 2.19 10.15 -13.59
CA ASN A 496 1.54 11.16 -12.76
C ASN A 496 2.12 11.16 -11.35
N VAL A 497 2.53 12.32 -10.85
CA VAL A 497 3.08 12.51 -9.50
C VAL A 497 2.24 13.56 -8.78
N LYS A 498 1.47 13.13 -7.78
CA LYS A 498 0.54 13.99 -7.03
C LYS A 498 1.25 14.90 -6.02
N GLY A 499 2.37 14.44 -5.48
CA GLY A 499 3.25 15.15 -4.58
C GLY A 499 4.53 15.60 -5.28
N ASP A 500 5.65 15.55 -4.58
CA ASP A 500 6.92 16.08 -5.07
C ASP A 500 7.67 15.06 -5.94
N LEU A 501 8.35 15.57 -6.96
CA LEU A 501 9.20 14.83 -7.88
C LEU A 501 10.65 15.27 -7.72
N LEU A 502 11.51 14.35 -7.29
CA LEU A 502 12.96 14.56 -7.20
C LEU A 502 13.68 13.65 -8.19
N PHE A 503 14.43 14.28 -9.09
CA PHE A 503 15.40 13.61 -9.94
C PHE A 503 16.78 13.71 -9.29
N GLU A 504 17.22 12.66 -8.59
CA GLU A 504 18.50 12.65 -7.85
C GLU A 504 19.70 12.46 -8.80
N LYS A 505 19.61 11.49 -9.72
CA LYS A 505 20.66 11.15 -10.69
C LYS A 505 20.17 10.24 -11.82
N GLY A 506 20.92 10.21 -12.92
CA GLY A 506 20.66 9.32 -14.07
C GLY A 506 20.23 10.03 -15.34
N VAL A 507 19.96 9.25 -16.39
CA VAL A 507 19.42 9.72 -17.67
C VAL A 507 17.97 9.26 -17.84
N ILE A 508 17.04 10.15 -18.14
CA ILE A 508 15.65 9.76 -18.42
C ILE A 508 15.34 9.86 -19.91
N ASN A 509 15.17 8.71 -20.56
CA ASN A 509 14.68 8.58 -21.93
C ASN A 509 13.32 7.87 -21.89
N GLY A 510 12.37 8.53 -21.22
CA GLY A 510 11.18 7.93 -20.61
C GLY A 510 9.86 8.53 -21.11
N PRO A 511 8.73 8.15 -20.48
CA PRO A 511 7.45 8.84 -20.67
C PRO A 511 7.49 10.28 -20.13
N ASP A 512 6.51 11.08 -20.54
CA ASP A 512 6.28 12.42 -20.01
C ASP A 512 5.79 12.37 -18.56
N PHE A 513 6.05 13.44 -17.80
CA PHE A 513 5.61 13.56 -16.40
C PHE A 513 4.49 14.59 -16.27
N MET A 514 3.45 14.24 -15.54
CA MET A 514 2.42 15.15 -15.06
C MET A 514 2.61 15.32 -13.56
N VAL A 515 2.86 16.54 -13.10
CA VAL A 515 3.29 16.80 -11.72
C VAL A 515 2.40 17.84 -11.06
N SER A 516 1.94 17.52 -9.84
CA SER A 516 1.07 18.35 -9.01
C SER A 516 1.79 18.98 -7.81
N GLY A 517 2.98 18.48 -7.44
CA GLY A 517 3.87 19.06 -6.42
C GLY A 517 5.12 19.71 -7.01
N ASN A 518 6.14 19.94 -6.18
CA ASN A 518 7.38 20.58 -6.60
C ASN A 518 8.26 19.64 -7.42
N VAL A 519 9.08 20.21 -8.31
CA VAL A 519 10.08 19.45 -9.08
C VAL A 519 11.47 19.94 -8.73
N SER A 520 12.35 19.01 -8.38
CA SER A 520 13.77 19.29 -8.15
C SER A 520 14.67 18.33 -8.92
N MET A 521 15.78 18.85 -9.44
CA MET A 521 16.79 18.08 -10.18
C MET A 521 18.18 18.27 -9.58
N GLY A 522 18.77 17.16 -9.15
CA GLY A 522 20.11 17.08 -8.59
C GLY A 522 21.23 17.12 -9.64
N PRO A 523 22.49 17.10 -9.19
CA PRO A 523 23.63 17.48 -10.01
C PRO A 523 24.13 16.38 -10.95
N GLU A 524 23.72 15.14 -10.73
CA GLU A 524 24.07 13.98 -11.56
C GLU A 524 22.94 13.60 -12.54
N PHE A 525 21.94 14.46 -12.68
CA PHE A 525 20.78 14.20 -13.53
C PHE A 525 20.94 14.76 -14.94
N SER A 526 20.35 14.05 -15.91
CA SER A 526 20.17 14.47 -17.29
C SER A 526 18.85 13.91 -17.82
N THR A 527 18.20 14.61 -18.75
CA THR A 527 17.02 14.05 -19.46
C THR A 527 17.31 13.90 -20.95
N GLY A 528 16.53 13.06 -21.61
CA GLY A 528 16.22 13.18 -23.03
C GLY A 528 15.07 14.17 -23.25
N ALA A 529 14.42 14.09 -24.41
CA ALA A 529 13.32 14.96 -24.82
C ALA A 529 11.98 14.57 -24.16
N ILE A 530 11.91 14.67 -22.83
CA ILE A 530 10.67 14.44 -22.05
C ILE A 530 9.94 15.75 -21.77
N ASN A 531 8.61 15.71 -21.66
CA ASN A 531 7.83 16.87 -21.23
C ASN A 531 7.54 16.80 -19.73
N LEU A 532 7.68 17.94 -19.04
CA LEU A 532 7.22 18.14 -17.68
C LEU A 532 5.97 19.03 -17.71
N SER A 533 4.81 18.43 -17.43
CA SER A 533 3.52 19.12 -17.36
C SER A 533 3.15 19.42 -15.92
N PHE A 534 3.08 20.69 -15.56
CA PHE A 534 2.67 21.17 -14.24
C PHE A 534 1.16 21.43 -14.24
N ILE A 535 0.46 20.80 -13.30
CA ILE A 535 -1.01 20.77 -13.21
C ILE A 535 -1.48 21.12 -11.80
N GLU A 536 -2.80 21.07 -11.56
CA GLU A 536 -3.46 21.30 -10.25
C GLU A 536 -3.33 22.74 -9.70
N ASP A 537 -3.94 22.92 -8.53
CA ASP A 537 -4.34 24.22 -7.96
C ASP A 537 -3.38 24.73 -6.89
N LYS A 538 -2.14 24.24 -6.90
CA LYS A 538 -1.13 24.59 -5.90
C LYS A 538 -0.02 25.43 -6.51
N HIS A 539 0.57 26.29 -5.68
CA HIS A 539 1.88 26.85 -6.00
C HIS A 539 2.90 25.72 -6.15
N GLN A 540 3.65 25.71 -7.24
CA GLN A 540 4.69 24.72 -7.50
C GLN A 540 6.00 25.44 -7.79
N THR A 541 7.11 24.80 -7.42
CA THR A 541 8.45 25.28 -7.73
C THR A 541 9.18 24.31 -8.64
N LEU A 542 10.07 24.85 -9.46
CA LEU A 542 11.00 24.08 -10.28
C LEU A 542 12.44 24.53 -10.02
N ALA A 543 13.23 23.62 -9.46
CA ALA A 543 14.64 23.84 -9.17
C ALA A 543 15.53 22.85 -9.95
N MET A 544 16.51 23.37 -10.68
CA MET A 544 17.52 22.60 -11.39
C MET A 544 18.91 23.05 -10.97
N GLU A 545 19.70 22.17 -10.37
CA GLU A 545 21.07 22.50 -9.94
C GLU A 545 22.00 22.72 -11.15
N PHE A 546 21.82 21.93 -12.23
CA PHE A 546 22.57 22.02 -13.49
C PHE A 546 21.62 22.06 -14.70
N PRO A 547 21.01 23.23 -14.98
CA PRO A 547 19.94 23.35 -15.97
C PRO A 547 20.31 22.84 -17.36
N GLU A 548 21.54 23.06 -17.82
CA GLU A 548 22.00 22.71 -19.18
C GLU A 548 21.92 21.21 -19.53
N ARG A 549 21.69 20.33 -18.54
CA ARG A 549 21.51 18.89 -18.74
C ARG A 549 20.06 18.47 -18.98
N PHE A 550 19.12 19.39 -18.76
CA PHE A 550 17.71 19.17 -19.08
C PHE A 550 17.50 19.35 -20.59
N GLN A 551 17.02 18.29 -21.24
CA GLN A 551 16.78 18.25 -22.68
C GLN A 551 15.28 18.25 -23.06
N GLY A 552 14.40 18.41 -22.07
CA GLY A 552 12.95 18.35 -22.24
C GLY A 552 12.25 19.69 -22.49
N SER A 553 10.92 19.67 -22.44
CA SER A 553 10.05 20.85 -22.50
C SER A 553 9.22 21.00 -21.21
N ILE A 554 8.69 22.19 -20.97
CA ILE A 554 7.75 22.46 -19.87
C ILE A 554 6.38 22.85 -20.43
N VAL A 555 5.34 22.29 -19.84
CA VAL A 555 3.96 22.72 -20.05
C VAL A 555 3.39 23.17 -18.70
N VAL A 556 2.91 24.41 -18.62
CA VAL A 556 2.18 24.95 -17.47
C VAL A 556 0.71 24.93 -17.83
N ASN A 557 -0.02 23.98 -17.27
CA ASN A 557 -1.47 23.85 -17.43
C ASN A 557 -2.12 23.79 -16.06
N LYS A 558 -1.91 24.87 -15.31
CA LYS A 558 -2.36 25.01 -13.94
C LYS A 558 -3.67 25.76 -13.90
N ARG A 559 -4.31 25.74 -12.73
CA ARG A 559 -5.51 26.53 -12.49
C ARG A 559 -5.19 28.03 -12.51
N GLU A 560 -6.10 28.84 -13.05
CA GLU A 560 -5.97 30.30 -12.98
C GLU A 560 -5.81 30.77 -11.54
N GLY A 561 -4.99 31.81 -11.34
CA GLY A 561 -4.55 32.31 -10.02
C GLY A 561 -3.35 31.56 -9.43
N THR A 562 -3.03 30.34 -9.89
CA THR A 562 -1.89 29.58 -9.38
C THR A 562 -0.65 29.74 -10.27
N ASN A 563 0.53 29.56 -9.69
CA ASN A 563 1.80 29.77 -10.38
C ASN A 563 2.75 28.57 -10.29
N LEU A 564 3.54 28.38 -11.34
CA LEU A 564 4.82 27.68 -11.33
C LEU A 564 5.92 28.72 -11.18
N GLU A 565 6.68 28.66 -10.09
CA GLU A 565 7.82 29.53 -9.81
C GLU A 565 9.13 28.83 -10.19
N LEU A 566 9.97 29.50 -10.98
CA LEU A 566 11.32 29.03 -11.25
C LEU A 566 12.26 29.35 -10.07
N LEU A 567 13.09 28.39 -9.70
CA LEU A 567 14.17 28.56 -8.71
C LEU A 567 15.57 28.39 -9.34
N SER A 568 15.62 28.30 -10.67
CA SER A 568 16.82 28.15 -11.47
C SER A 568 16.55 28.60 -12.90
N LYS A 569 17.61 28.88 -13.68
CA LYS A 569 17.48 29.13 -15.13
C LYS A 569 16.90 27.90 -15.84
N PHE A 570 16.25 28.12 -16.97
CA PHE A 570 15.71 27.03 -17.79
C PHE A 570 16.39 26.96 -19.18
N PRO A 571 16.88 25.80 -19.64
CA PRO A 571 17.51 25.68 -20.96
C PRO A 571 16.47 25.57 -22.09
N LEU A 572 16.74 26.25 -23.19
CA LEU A 572 16.05 26.17 -24.47
C LEU A 572 17.10 26.09 -25.58
N THR A 573 17.93 25.05 -25.50
CA THR A 573 19.18 24.92 -26.26
C THR A 573 19.09 23.87 -27.38
N ILE A 574 18.02 23.08 -27.44
CA ILE A 574 17.84 21.99 -28.41
C ILE A 574 16.60 22.26 -29.27
N SER A 575 16.66 21.89 -30.55
CA SER A 575 15.53 22.02 -31.48
C SER A 575 14.34 21.19 -31.00
N GLY A 576 13.16 21.80 -30.93
CA GLY A 576 11.92 21.16 -30.48
C GLY A 576 11.60 21.35 -29.00
N GLN A 577 12.50 21.92 -28.20
CA GLN A 577 12.18 22.32 -26.83
C GLN A 577 11.27 23.56 -26.80
N SER A 578 10.31 23.54 -25.87
CA SER A 578 9.42 24.67 -25.60
C SER A 578 9.10 24.82 -24.13
N VAL A 579 8.66 26.02 -23.76
CA VAL A 579 7.93 26.35 -22.55
C VAL A 579 6.56 26.84 -23.01
N GLU A 580 5.52 26.11 -22.67
CA GLU A 580 4.15 26.46 -23.04
C GLU A 580 3.33 26.76 -21.78
N VAL A 581 2.72 27.94 -21.72
CA VAL A 581 1.80 28.33 -20.65
C VAL A 581 0.39 28.29 -21.21
N HIS A 582 -0.36 27.24 -20.88
CA HIS A 582 -1.73 27.02 -21.34
C HIS A 582 -2.74 27.71 -20.43
N LYS A 583 -2.58 27.53 -19.12
CA LYS A 583 -3.41 28.12 -18.05
C LYS A 583 -2.60 28.31 -16.78
N GLY A 584 -3.05 29.22 -15.91
CA GLY A 584 -2.30 29.62 -14.72
C GLY A 584 -1.10 30.48 -15.08
N SER A 585 -0.14 30.59 -14.15
CA SER A 585 0.99 31.50 -14.29
C SER A 585 2.34 30.78 -14.32
N LEU A 586 3.25 31.24 -15.16
CA LEU A 586 4.69 30.97 -15.04
C LEU A 586 5.38 32.21 -14.45
N ASP A 587 5.90 32.11 -13.23
CA ASP A 587 6.72 33.13 -12.60
C ASP A 587 8.19 32.82 -12.82
N LEU A 588 8.88 33.68 -13.58
CA LEU A 588 10.30 33.51 -13.84
C LEU A 588 11.15 33.79 -12.60
N ASN A 589 10.63 34.53 -11.62
CA ASN A 589 11.28 34.76 -10.34
C ASN A 589 12.75 35.26 -10.45
N GLY A 590 13.05 36.10 -11.43
CA GLY A 590 14.42 36.56 -11.69
C GLY A 590 15.32 35.56 -12.43
N TYR A 591 14.86 34.34 -12.69
CA TYR A 591 15.59 33.32 -13.44
C TYR A 591 15.25 33.39 -14.94
N GLY A 592 16.20 33.86 -15.74
CA GLY A 592 16.10 33.86 -17.19
C GLY A 592 16.27 32.49 -17.85
N MET A 593 16.05 32.45 -19.16
CA MET A 593 16.19 31.27 -20.00
C MET A 593 17.53 31.26 -20.76
N ILE A 594 18.06 30.07 -21.04
CA ILE A 594 19.32 29.86 -21.77
C ILE A 594 18.98 29.43 -23.20
N PHE A 595 19.15 30.30 -24.20
CA PHE A 595 18.83 30.02 -25.60
C PHE A 595 19.83 30.65 -26.57
N SER A 596 19.97 30.05 -27.77
CA SER A 596 20.92 30.43 -28.82
C SER A 596 20.32 30.64 -30.21
N GLY A 597 19.02 30.36 -30.43
CA GLY A 597 18.36 30.35 -31.74
C GLY A 597 17.21 31.37 -31.92
N ALA A 598 16.65 31.40 -33.14
CA ALA A 598 15.60 32.33 -33.57
C ALA A 598 14.15 31.75 -33.57
N THR A 599 13.98 30.49 -33.18
CA THR A 599 12.65 29.87 -32.98
C THR A 599 11.95 30.51 -31.77
N LEU A 600 10.62 30.31 -31.66
CA LEU A 600 9.77 30.81 -30.56
C LEU A 600 9.57 29.71 -29.52
N PRO A 601 10.51 29.47 -28.59
CA PRO A 601 10.35 28.40 -27.61
C PRO A 601 9.45 28.78 -26.43
N LEU A 602 9.05 30.05 -26.27
CA LEU A 602 8.15 30.46 -25.19
C LEU A 602 6.79 30.86 -25.75
N VAL A 603 5.78 30.08 -25.42
CA VAL A 603 4.41 30.23 -25.93
C VAL A 603 3.47 30.47 -24.75
N VAL A 604 2.66 31.54 -24.82
CA VAL A 604 1.62 31.83 -23.83
C VAL A 604 0.27 31.79 -24.55
N LYS A 605 -0.54 30.77 -24.23
CA LYS A 605 -1.88 30.56 -24.79
C LYS A 605 -2.89 31.47 -24.07
N GLY A 606 -4.12 31.53 -24.59
CA GLY A 606 -5.21 32.26 -23.94
C GLY A 606 -5.55 31.65 -22.58
N GLY A 607 -5.63 32.48 -21.53
CA GLY A 607 -5.75 32.05 -20.13
C GLY A 607 -4.41 31.78 -19.43
N GLY A 608 -3.30 31.77 -20.18
CA GLY A 608 -1.95 31.70 -19.62
C GLY A 608 -1.40 33.07 -19.23
N LYS A 609 -0.64 33.11 -18.13
CA LYS A 609 0.01 34.31 -17.60
C LYS A 609 1.52 34.11 -17.46
N LEU A 610 2.32 35.07 -17.91
CA LEU A 610 3.77 35.11 -17.70
C LEU A 610 4.13 36.25 -16.74
N LEU A 611 4.80 35.95 -15.63
CA LEU A 611 5.30 36.91 -14.65
C LEU A 611 6.81 37.12 -14.84
N ILE A 612 7.21 38.39 -14.98
CA ILE A 612 8.59 38.83 -15.17
C ILE A 612 8.99 39.75 -13.99
N ARG A 613 10.13 39.50 -13.36
CA ARG A 613 10.60 40.20 -12.14
C ARG A 613 11.75 41.18 -12.35
N GLY A 614 12.39 41.22 -13.52
CA GLY A 614 13.61 42.02 -13.70
C GLY A 614 14.32 41.82 -15.04
N HIS A 615 15.62 41.50 -14.93
CA HIS A 615 16.55 41.35 -16.06
C HIS A 615 16.55 39.93 -16.66
N GLU A 616 15.47 39.17 -16.53
CA GLU A 616 15.38 37.83 -17.10
C GLU A 616 15.67 37.87 -18.60
N LYS A 617 16.58 36.99 -19.04
CA LYS A 617 16.80 36.79 -20.46
C LYS A 617 15.67 35.92 -21.01
N ILE A 618 14.76 36.50 -21.77
CA ILE A 618 13.58 35.82 -22.32
C ILE A 618 13.76 35.67 -23.84
N PRO A 619 13.43 34.50 -24.43
CA PRO A 619 13.44 34.33 -25.88
C PRO A 619 12.32 35.15 -26.52
N LYS A 620 12.25 35.15 -27.85
CA LYS A 620 11.10 35.75 -28.53
C LYS A 620 9.82 34.98 -28.12
N MET A 621 8.79 35.72 -27.75
CA MET A 621 7.52 35.19 -27.23
C MET A 621 6.50 35.00 -28.35
N ASP A 622 5.73 33.91 -28.26
CA ASP A 622 4.52 33.69 -29.04
C ASP A 622 3.29 33.88 -28.13
N LEU A 623 2.63 35.04 -28.25
CA LEU A 623 1.53 35.46 -27.38
C LEU A 623 0.21 35.31 -28.14
N HIS A 624 -0.64 34.38 -27.69
CA HIS A 624 -1.96 34.16 -28.28
C HIS A 624 -3.00 35.17 -27.77
N VAL A 625 -4.18 35.17 -28.42
CA VAL A 625 -5.36 35.91 -27.95
C VAL A 625 -5.67 35.57 -26.49
N ASN A 626 -5.99 36.59 -25.68
CA ASN A 626 -6.27 36.50 -24.24
C ASN A 626 -5.12 35.97 -23.36
N SER A 627 -3.87 36.07 -23.83
CA SER A 627 -2.70 35.84 -22.98
C SER A 627 -2.35 37.08 -22.15
N THR A 628 -1.75 36.88 -20.96
CA THR A 628 -1.36 37.97 -20.08
C THR A 628 0.15 37.95 -19.82
N VAL A 629 0.80 39.10 -19.90
CA VAL A 629 2.18 39.29 -19.43
C VAL A 629 2.16 40.35 -18.32
N GLU A 630 2.68 39.99 -17.15
CA GLU A 630 2.81 40.89 -16.00
C GLU A 630 4.29 41.19 -15.72
N TYR A 631 4.61 42.49 -15.65
CA TYR A 631 5.88 42.98 -15.13
C TYR A 631 5.69 43.41 -13.67
N ASN A 632 6.23 42.61 -12.76
CA ASN A 632 6.24 42.86 -11.32
C ASN A 632 7.70 42.93 -10.86
N LEU A 633 8.34 44.03 -11.23
CA LEU A 633 9.77 44.23 -11.09
C LEU A 633 10.17 44.35 -9.62
N LYS A 634 11.28 43.69 -9.27
CA LYS A 634 12.01 43.91 -8.01
C LYS A 634 13.27 44.74 -8.18
N GLU A 635 13.80 44.79 -9.41
CA GLU A 635 14.97 45.59 -9.79
C GLU A 635 14.74 46.21 -11.18
N GLY A 636 15.33 47.37 -11.45
CA GLY A 636 15.19 48.09 -12.72
C GLY A 636 16.10 49.31 -12.83
N PRO A 637 16.10 50.04 -13.97
CA PRO A 637 15.11 49.99 -15.05
C PRO A 637 15.20 48.74 -15.94
N VAL A 638 14.05 48.28 -16.44
CA VAL A 638 13.93 47.17 -17.40
C VAL A 638 13.23 47.65 -18.67
N ARG A 639 13.77 47.33 -19.85
CA ARG A 639 13.07 47.57 -21.12
C ARG A 639 12.13 46.40 -21.42
N LEU A 640 10.87 46.69 -21.68
CA LEU A 640 9.88 45.68 -22.03
C LEU A 640 10.36 44.87 -23.23
N ALA A 641 10.12 43.55 -23.21
CA ALA A 641 10.44 42.69 -24.33
C ALA A 641 9.66 43.13 -25.58
N LYS A 642 10.31 43.08 -26.76
CA LYS A 642 9.65 43.41 -28.02
C LYS A 642 8.72 42.27 -28.44
N ALA A 643 7.42 42.45 -28.23
CA ALA A 643 6.36 41.52 -28.59
C ALA A 643 5.04 42.26 -28.90
N ASP A 644 4.12 41.57 -29.58
CA ASP A 644 2.73 42.00 -29.70
C ASP A 644 1.96 41.46 -28.49
N TYR A 645 1.83 42.26 -27.44
CA TYR A 645 1.14 41.85 -26.21
C TYR A 645 -0.36 41.72 -26.45
N HIS A 646 -1.05 40.84 -25.71
CA HIS A 646 -2.51 40.85 -25.64
C HIS A 646 -2.95 41.65 -24.42
N HIS A 647 -2.81 41.12 -23.21
CA HIS A 647 -2.95 41.90 -21.98
C HIS A 647 -1.57 42.15 -21.36
N LEU A 648 -1.24 43.41 -21.13
CA LEU A 648 0.01 43.83 -20.49
C LEU A 648 -0.32 44.46 -19.13
N VAL A 649 0.21 43.86 -18.06
CA VAL A 649 0.03 44.35 -16.69
C VAL A 649 1.36 44.86 -16.16
N LEU A 650 1.38 46.09 -15.67
CA LEU A 650 2.52 46.73 -15.03
C LEU A 650 2.18 46.92 -13.56
N ASN A 651 2.79 46.11 -12.69
CA ASN A 651 2.43 46.02 -11.29
C ASN A 651 3.71 45.90 -10.45
N SER A 652 4.58 46.89 -10.60
CA SER A 652 5.89 46.91 -9.95
C SER A 652 5.92 47.84 -8.73
N ASP A 653 6.90 47.65 -7.86
CA ASP A 653 7.10 48.52 -6.70
C ASP A 653 7.42 49.98 -7.12
N ARG A 654 7.08 50.95 -6.26
CA ARG A 654 7.29 52.38 -6.56
C ARG A 654 8.76 52.67 -6.88
N GLY A 655 9.01 53.39 -7.97
CA GLY A 655 10.36 53.75 -8.43
C GLY A 655 10.99 52.75 -9.41
N MET A 656 10.37 51.58 -9.61
CA MET A 656 10.76 50.67 -10.68
C MET A 656 10.32 51.23 -12.04
N ARG A 657 11.26 51.34 -12.97
CA ARG A 657 11.03 51.90 -14.31
C ARG A 657 10.97 50.81 -15.37
N MET A 658 9.90 50.82 -16.16
CA MET A 658 9.65 49.95 -17.30
C MET A 658 9.74 50.78 -18.58
N LEU A 659 10.76 50.54 -19.40
CA LEU A 659 11.03 51.32 -20.61
C LEU A 659 10.31 50.70 -21.81
N VAL A 660 9.66 51.52 -22.63
CA VAL A 660 9.03 51.11 -23.88
C VAL A 660 10.08 50.52 -24.85
N PRO A 661 9.79 49.47 -25.63
CA PRO A 661 10.78 48.89 -26.55
C PRO A 661 11.25 49.91 -27.62
N GLU A 662 12.51 49.85 -28.06
CA GLU A 662 13.07 50.83 -29.02
C GLU A 662 12.34 50.93 -30.37
N GLY A 663 11.53 49.92 -30.71
CA GLY A 663 10.70 49.90 -31.92
C GLY A 663 9.22 50.26 -31.71
N GLY A 664 8.87 50.76 -30.52
CA GLY A 664 7.49 50.97 -30.08
C GLY A 664 6.88 49.75 -29.39
N LEU A 665 5.72 49.98 -28.78
CA LEU A 665 4.94 48.97 -28.05
C LEU A 665 3.61 48.74 -28.78
N THR A 666 3.26 47.48 -28.99
CA THR A 666 1.93 47.10 -29.52
C THR A 666 1.21 46.24 -28.49
N VAL A 667 0.00 46.65 -28.11
CA VAL A 667 -0.88 45.91 -27.21
C VAL A 667 -2.23 45.70 -27.91
N ARG A 668 -2.58 44.44 -28.16
CA ARG A 668 -3.79 44.01 -28.90
C ARG A 668 -5.04 43.93 -28.00
N GLY A 669 -4.87 43.79 -26.70
CA GLY A 669 -5.89 43.95 -25.68
C GLY A 669 -5.58 45.18 -24.84
N ASP A 670 -5.56 45.04 -23.51
CA ASP A 670 -5.44 46.16 -22.58
C ASP A 670 -4.02 46.32 -22.04
N ILE A 671 -3.69 47.56 -21.67
CA ILE A 671 -2.58 47.87 -20.80
C ILE A 671 -3.11 48.30 -19.44
N SER A 672 -2.65 47.67 -18.36
CA SER A 672 -3.01 48.01 -16.99
C SER A 672 -1.78 48.46 -16.23
N ILE A 673 -1.75 49.74 -15.86
CA ILE A 673 -0.69 50.37 -15.07
C ILE A 673 -1.23 50.49 -13.64
N ARG A 674 -0.74 49.62 -12.77
CA ARG A 674 -1.15 49.51 -11.36
C ARG A 674 -0.04 49.97 -10.42
N GLY A 675 1.23 49.82 -10.83
CA GLY A 675 2.39 50.20 -10.05
C GLY A 675 3.67 50.31 -10.89
N GLY A 676 4.66 51.05 -10.38
CA GLY A 676 5.89 51.39 -11.09
C GLY A 676 5.72 52.57 -12.05
N THR A 677 6.72 52.80 -12.90
CA THR A 677 6.73 53.88 -13.89
C THR A 677 6.91 53.29 -15.29
N LEU A 678 5.93 53.45 -16.18
CA LEU A 678 6.10 53.19 -17.62
C LEU A 678 6.70 54.43 -18.28
N GLU A 679 7.78 54.27 -19.05
CA GLU A 679 8.47 55.40 -19.66
C GLU A 679 8.85 55.14 -21.12
N ASP A 680 8.50 56.07 -21.99
CA ASP A 680 8.92 56.09 -23.38
C ASP A 680 10.18 56.94 -23.57
N ASP A 681 11.34 56.40 -23.18
CA ASP A 681 12.64 57.08 -23.27
C ASP A 681 13.15 57.23 -24.72
N LYS A 682 12.51 56.52 -25.67
CA LYS A 682 12.89 56.50 -27.08
C LYS A 682 11.93 57.25 -27.98
N ASN A 683 10.89 57.87 -27.42
CA ASN A 683 9.92 58.69 -28.16
C ASN A 683 9.26 57.91 -29.29
N THR A 684 8.80 56.70 -28.97
CA THR A 684 8.26 55.75 -29.93
C THR A 684 6.73 55.84 -30.03
N GLU A 685 6.14 55.01 -30.90
CA GLU A 685 4.70 54.87 -30.98
C GLU A 685 4.22 53.72 -30.08
N ILE A 686 3.25 54.00 -29.22
CA ILE A 686 2.50 52.98 -28.47
C ILE A 686 1.18 52.76 -29.20
N ARG A 687 0.93 51.55 -29.70
CA ARG A 687 -0.29 51.15 -30.39
C ARG A 687 -1.15 50.30 -29.46
N LEU A 688 -2.34 50.76 -29.14
CA LEU A 688 -3.25 50.11 -28.21
C LEU A 688 -4.60 49.82 -28.85
N HIS A 689 -5.03 48.56 -28.85
CA HIS A 689 -6.33 48.15 -29.38
C HIS A 689 -7.43 48.06 -28.30
N GLY A 690 -7.08 47.84 -27.04
CA GLY A 690 -8.03 47.78 -25.93
C GLY A 690 -7.99 49.02 -25.05
N PHE A 691 -8.01 48.81 -23.74
CA PHE A 691 -8.16 49.87 -22.74
C PHE A 691 -6.82 50.31 -22.15
N TRP A 692 -6.73 51.61 -21.85
CA TRP A 692 -5.66 52.22 -21.08
C TRP A 692 -6.12 52.35 -19.63
N LEU A 693 -5.74 51.38 -18.81
CA LEU A 693 -6.20 51.25 -17.42
C LEU A 693 -5.11 51.76 -16.48
N HIS A 694 -5.16 53.04 -16.10
CA HIS A 694 -4.17 53.70 -15.25
C HIS A 694 -4.75 54.01 -13.86
N SER A 695 -4.90 52.94 -13.07
CA SER A 695 -5.38 53.00 -11.68
C SER A 695 -4.27 53.25 -10.65
N GLY A 696 -2.99 53.13 -11.05
CA GLY A 696 -1.84 53.44 -10.18
C GLY A 696 -0.51 53.52 -10.94
N GLY A 697 0.59 53.78 -10.23
CA GLY A 697 1.90 53.97 -10.86
C GLY A 697 2.07 55.34 -11.53
N GLU A 698 2.94 55.41 -12.54
CA GLU A 698 3.26 56.63 -13.29
C GLU A 698 3.49 56.30 -14.78
N PHE A 699 3.12 57.23 -15.66
CA PHE A 699 3.49 57.18 -17.08
C PHE A 699 4.28 58.44 -17.49
N ILE A 700 5.47 58.23 -18.05
CA ILE A 700 6.35 59.27 -18.60
C ILE A 700 6.35 59.13 -20.14
N PRO A 701 5.62 60.00 -20.87
CA PRO A 701 5.35 59.80 -22.30
C PRO A 701 6.51 60.13 -23.25
N GLY A 702 7.62 60.70 -22.77
CA GLY A 702 8.66 61.25 -23.65
C GLY A 702 8.09 62.28 -24.62
N VAL A 703 8.49 62.19 -25.90
CA VAL A 703 7.85 62.92 -27.02
C VAL A 703 7.12 62.01 -28.02
N GLY A 704 6.83 60.77 -27.60
CA GLY A 704 6.19 59.74 -28.43
C GLY A 704 4.69 59.97 -28.68
N THR A 705 4.05 58.99 -29.30
CA THR A 705 2.62 59.02 -29.64
C THR A 705 1.91 57.78 -29.12
N LEU A 706 0.84 57.98 -28.34
CA LEU A 706 -0.14 56.93 -28.07
C LEU A 706 -1.20 56.94 -29.17
N VAL A 707 -1.38 55.79 -29.83
CA VAL A 707 -2.37 55.59 -30.88
C VAL A 707 -3.36 54.51 -30.45
N PHE A 708 -4.62 54.90 -30.28
CA PHE A 708 -5.70 53.96 -30.11
C PHE A 708 -6.15 53.42 -31.48
N MET A 709 -5.99 52.12 -31.66
CA MET A 709 -6.29 51.38 -32.89
C MET A 709 -7.61 50.60 -32.81
N GLY A 710 -8.17 50.44 -31.61
CA GLY A 710 -9.39 49.67 -31.36
C GLY A 710 -10.67 50.38 -31.80
N ASP A 711 -11.71 49.58 -32.05
CA ASP A 711 -13.07 50.08 -32.27
C ASP A 711 -13.69 50.61 -30.96
N ARG A 712 -13.33 50.01 -29.82
CA ARG A 712 -13.72 50.45 -28.48
C ARG A 712 -12.47 50.72 -27.66
N SER A 713 -12.35 51.92 -27.14
CA SER A 713 -11.21 52.34 -26.32
C SER A 713 -11.69 53.06 -25.08
N TYR A 714 -10.96 52.88 -23.99
CA TYR A 714 -11.25 53.46 -22.69
C TYR A 714 -9.96 54.00 -22.08
N ILE A 715 -10.04 55.18 -21.46
CA ILE A 715 -8.94 55.80 -20.71
C ILE A 715 -9.40 55.97 -19.26
N GLU A 716 -8.73 55.26 -18.36
CA GLU A 716 -8.85 55.38 -16.91
C GLU A 716 -7.77 56.33 -16.38
N GLY A 717 -8.10 57.03 -15.29
CA GLY A 717 -7.20 57.79 -14.44
C GLY A 717 -6.75 59.13 -15.02
N ASN A 718 -5.98 59.86 -14.22
CA ASN A 718 -5.31 61.08 -14.66
C ASN A 718 -4.08 60.72 -15.49
N ASN A 719 -3.99 61.24 -16.73
CA ASN A 719 -2.86 60.94 -17.61
C ASN A 719 -2.19 62.19 -18.16
N THR A 720 -0.90 62.04 -18.47
CA THR A 720 -0.17 62.98 -19.32
C THR A 720 0.39 62.21 -20.51
N PHE A 721 -0.10 62.53 -21.71
CA PHE A 721 0.41 62.04 -22.98
C PHE A 721 1.24 63.15 -23.66
N PHE A 722 2.18 62.77 -24.52
CA PHE A 722 2.81 63.76 -25.39
C PHE A 722 1.97 63.98 -26.64
N ASN A 723 1.92 63.00 -27.56
CA ASN A 723 0.91 62.98 -28.61
C ASN A 723 -0.14 61.90 -28.34
N LEU A 724 -1.41 62.18 -28.63
CA LEU A 724 -2.52 61.24 -28.53
C LEU A 724 -3.31 61.22 -29.84
N LYS A 725 -3.54 60.02 -30.39
CA LYS A 725 -4.25 59.83 -31.65
C LYS A 725 -5.33 58.76 -31.53
N LYS A 726 -6.54 59.07 -32.02
CA LYS A 726 -7.61 58.10 -32.30
C LYS A 726 -8.26 58.46 -33.63
N ALA A 727 -8.37 57.49 -34.53
CA ALA A 727 -9.13 57.63 -35.77
C ALA A 727 -10.32 56.66 -35.77
N ALA A 728 -11.44 57.03 -36.41
CA ALA A 728 -12.53 56.11 -36.68
C ALA A 728 -12.10 55.12 -37.79
N SER A 729 -12.16 53.83 -37.48
CA SER A 729 -12.17 52.72 -38.43
C SER A 729 -13.51 52.67 -39.21
N ALA A 730 -13.69 51.69 -40.10
CA ALA A 730 -14.94 51.48 -40.82
C ALA A 730 -16.14 51.07 -39.94
N ASN A 731 -15.89 50.68 -38.68
CA ASN A 731 -16.90 50.28 -37.71
C ASN A 731 -17.28 51.46 -36.79
N ALA A 732 -18.30 51.31 -35.93
CA ALA A 732 -18.60 52.32 -34.93
C ALA A 732 -17.44 52.43 -33.92
N ASN A 733 -16.77 53.59 -33.88
CA ASN A 733 -15.64 53.82 -32.98
C ASN A 733 -16.03 54.69 -31.80
N ILE A 734 -15.64 54.26 -30.60
CA ILE A 734 -15.84 55.02 -29.38
C ILE A 734 -14.56 55.09 -28.56
N LEU A 735 -14.28 56.28 -28.04
CA LEU A 735 -13.30 56.55 -27.01
C LEU A 735 -14.05 57.06 -25.77
N VAL A 736 -14.05 56.27 -24.71
CA VAL A 736 -14.59 56.67 -23.42
C VAL A 736 -13.46 57.12 -22.51
N VAL A 737 -13.67 58.19 -21.77
CA VAL A 737 -12.71 58.73 -20.79
C VAL A 737 -13.40 58.78 -19.43
N GLU A 738 -12.72 58.30 -18.39
CA GLU A 738 -13.24 58.35 -17.03
C GLU A 738 -13.59 59.79 -16.62
N SER A 739 -14.81 59.97 -16.10
CA SER A 739 -15.35 61.26 -15.64
C SER A 739 -14.46 61.88 -14.55
N GLU A 740 -14.49 63.20 -14.43
CA GLU A 740 -13.70 64.00 -13.47
C GLU A 740 -12.16 63.89 -13.61
N THR A 741 -11.63 63.02 -14.47
CA THR A 741 -10.18 62.86 -14.67
C THR A 741 -9.59 63.91 -15.60
N LEU A 742 -8.28 64.18 -15.46
CA LEU A 742 -7.50 65.08 -16.30
C LEU A 742 -6.67 64.30 -17.33
N GLN A 743 -6.89 64.60 -18.60
CA GLN A 743 -6.05 64.16 -19.71
C GLN A 743 -5.23 65.35 -20.22
N ARG A 744 -3.93 65.38 -19.90
CA ARG A 744 -3.00 66.41 -20.39
C ARG A 744 -2.27 65.92 -21.64
N ILE A 745 -2.30 66.72 -22.71
CA ILE A 745 -1.60 66.45 -23.96
C ILE A 745 -0.53 67.53 -24.18
N ASN A 746 0.75 67.17 -24.04
CA ASN A 746 1.85 68.14 -24.15
C ASN A 746 2.17 68.53 -25.60
N GLY A 747 1.91 67.64 -26.56
CA GLY A 747 2.12 67.80 -27.99
C GLY A 747 0.79 67.81 -28.73
N ASN A 748 0.62 66.88 -29.67
CA ASN A 748 -0.51 66.87 -30.61
C ASN A 748 -1.66 65.97 -30.15
N LEU A 749 -2.88 66.50 -30.15
CA LEU A 749 -4.12 65.73 -30.04
C LEU A 749 -4.76 65.56 -31.43
N GLU A 750 -4.94 64.33 -31.89
CA GLU A 750 -5.60 64.00 -33.16
C GLU A 750 -6.79 63.05 -32.91
N LEU A 751 -8.01 63.58 -32.97
CA LEU A 751 -9.24 62.79 -32.90
C LEU A 751 -10.01 62.97 -34.22
N THR A 752 -10.08 61.92 -35.02
CA THR A 752 -10.58 62.03 -36.40
C THR A 752 -11.59 60.95 -36.75
N GLY A 753 -12.65 61.31 -37.47
CA GLY A 753 -13.53 60.41 -38.21
C GLY A 753 -13.47 60.68 -39.72
N SER A 754 -14.49 60.23 -40.45
CA SER A 754 -14.63 60.52 -41.89
C SER A 754 -16.08 60.77 -42.28
N GLY A 755 -16.42 62.02 -42.61
CA GLY A 755 -17.80 62.41 -42.92
C GLY A 755 -18.73 62.14 -41.73
N CYS A 756 -19.83 61.41 -41.96
CA CYS A 756 -20.74 60.97 -40.89
C CYS A 756 -20.36 59.64 -40.23
N ASN A 757 -19.20 59.06 -40.57
CA ASN A 757 -18.58 58.04 -39.73
C ASN A 757 -17.83 58.74 -38.59
N LEU A 758 -18.58 59.15 -37.57
CA LEU A 758 -18.09 59.96 -36.47
C LEU A 758 -17.33 59.09 -35.46
N LEU A 759 -16.21 59.59 -34.95
CA LEU A 759 -15.60 59.06 -33.73
C LEU A 759 -16.38 59.59 -32.53
N ARG A 760 -16.98 58.69 -31.75
CA ARG A 760 -17.68 59.06 -30.50
C ARG A 760 -16.65 59.24 -29.39
N VAL A 761 -16.70 60.37 -28.70
CA VAL A 761 -15.91 60.68 -27.52
C VAL A 761 -16.87 60.95 -26.38
N ARG A 762 -16.75 60.21 -25.28
CA ARG A 762 -17.71 60.22 -24.18
C ARG A 762 -17.01 60.24 -22.82
N SER A 763 -17.67 60.87 -21.85
CA SER A 763 -17.41 60.63 -20.43
C SER A 763 -17.98 59.26 -20.01
N THR A 764 -17.43 58.64 -18.97
CA THR A 764 -18.02 57.44 -18.35
C THR A 764 -19.34 57.74 -17.66
N ASP A 765 -19.48 58.94 -17.09
CA ASP A 765 -20.73 59.41 -16.48
C ASP A 765 -21.32 60.49 -17.40
N PRO A 766 -22.54 60.30 -17.95
CA PRO A 766 -23.17 61.31 -18.80
C PRO A 766 -23.44 62.65 -18.12
N LEU A 767 -23.43 62.70 -16.78
CA LEU A 767 -23.68 63.91 -16.00
C LEU A 767 -22.42 64.64 -15.59
N GLU A 768 -21.26 63.97 -15.60
CA GLU A 768 -20.00 64.53 -15.16
C GLU A 768 -18.99 64.61 -16.30
N SER A 769 -18.30 65.74 -16.41
CA SER A 769 -17.31 65.94 -17.48
C SER A 769 -15.92 65.45 -17.09
N TRP A 770 -15.14 65.00 -18.07
CA TRP A 770 -13.70 64.83 -17.93
C TRP A 770 -12.96 66.10 -18.40
N ASN A 771 -11.75 66.30 -17.92
CA ASN A 771 -10.96 67.50 -18.15
C ASN A 771 -9.88 67.29 -19.21
N LEU A 772 -9.83 68.15 -20.22
CA LEU A 772 -8.82 68.12 -21.28
C LEU A 772 -7.92 69.36 -21.20
N GLN A 773 -6.60 69.16 -21.21
CA GLN A 773 -5.62 70.23 -21.37
C GLN A 773 -4.67 69.91 -22.52
N VAL A 774 -4.66 70.71 -23.58
CA VAL A 774 -3.73 70.55 -24.71
C VAL A 774 -2.76 71.72 -24.74
N LEU A 775 -1.45 71.44 -24.75
CA LEU A 775 -0.39 72.45 -24.81
C LEU A 775 0.19 72.62 -26.22
N GLY A 776 0.04 71.62 -27.09
CA GLY A 776 0.46 71.69 -28.49
C GLY A 776 -0.71 71.91 -29.45
N SER A 777 -0.75 71.14 -30.54
CA SER A 777 -1.77 71.33 -31.59
C SER A 777 -2.94 70.35 -31.47
N THR A 778 -4.10 70.77 -31.96
CA THR A 778 -5.34 69.98 -31.97
C THR A 778 -5.83 69.76 -33.39
N MET A 779 -6.18 68.52 -33.73
CA MET A 779 -6.87 68.16 -34.97
C MET A 779 -8.13 67.37 -34.59
N LEU A 780 -9.28 68.04 -34.64
CA LEU A 780 -10.59 67.46 -34.38
C LEU A 780 -11.44 67.56 -35.64
N ARG A 781 -11.88 66.40 -36.15
CA ARG A 781 -12.66 66.27 -37.38
C ARG A 781 -13.58 65.08 -37.29
N SER A 782 -14.85 65.20 -37.70
CA SER A 782 -15.78 64.08 -37.73
C SER A 782 -15.88 63.40 -36.37
N VAL A 783 -16.07 64.19 -35.30
CA VAL A 783 -16.22 63.70 -33.92
C VAL A 783 -17.61 64.04 -33.36
N ASP A 784 -18.15 63.13 -32.56
CA ASP A 784 -19.35 63.32 -31.74
C ASP A 784 -18.89 63.32 -30.29
N VAL A 785 -19.00 64.44 -29.57
CA VAL A 785 -18.38 64.64 -28.25
C VAL A 785 -19.45 64.90 -27.19
N SER A 786 -19.31 64.27 -26.02
CA SER A 786 -20.17 64.47 -24.84
C SER A 786 -19.31 64.50 -23.58
N GLY A 787 -19.65 65.39 -22.64
CA GLY A 787 -19.07 65.45 -21.29
C GLY A 787 -17.59 65.84 -21.25
N LEU A 788 -17.15 66.79 -22.06
CA LEU A 788 -15.76 67.27 -22.11
C LEU A 788 -15.66 68.71 -21.61
N ASN A 789 -14.82 68.94 -20.60
CA ASN A 789 -14.41 70.25 -20.12
C ASN A 789 -13.00 70.61 -20.60
N TYR A 790 -12.87 71.57 -21.52
CA TYR A 790 -11.56 71.99 -22.01
C TYR A 790 -10.95 73.12 -21.17
N LEU A 791 -9.81 72.86 -20.55
CA LEU A 791 -9.10 73.80 -19.67
C LEU A 791 -8.24 74.84 -20.42
N GLY A 792 -8.47 75.02 -21.72
CA GLY A 792 -7.82 76.02 -22.56
C GLY A 792 -8.75 77.21 -22.84
N ASN A 793 -8.53 77.89 -23.98
CA ASN A 793 -9.42 78.97 -24.40
C ASN A 793 -10.69 78.42 -25.08
N ILE A 794 -10.59 77.98 -26.33
CA ILE A 794 -11.70 77.39 -27.09
C ILE A 794 -11.11 76.26 -27.92
N LEU A 795 -11.71 75.07 -27.83
CA LEU A 795 -11.37 73.92 -28.66
C LEU A 795 -12.23 73.93 -29.92
N VAL A 796 -11.61 73.99 -31.10
CA VAL A 796 -12.32 74.12 -32.37
C VAL A 796 -12.32 72.80 -33.12
N CYS A 797 -13.50 72.29 -33.52
CA CYS A 797 -13.60 71.25 -34.53
C CYS A 797 -13.80 71.84 -35.92
N THR A 798 -12.95 71.43 -36.86
CA THR A 798 -12.83 72.06 -38.18
C THR A 798 -13.78 71.48 -39.23
N GLU A 799 -14.27 70.25 -39.08
CA GLU A 799 -15.11 69.56 -40.07
C GLU A 799 -16.06 68.54 -39.42
N GLU A 800 -17.37 68.61 -39.73
CA GLU A 800 -18.45 67.67 -39.34
C GLU A 800 -18.43 67.19 -37.89
N CYS A 801 -18.81 68.04 -36.92
CA CYS A 801 -18.82 67.61 -35.52
C CYS A 801 -20.18 67.79 -34.86
N ILE A 802 -20.46 66.93 -33.88
CA ILE A 802 -21.68 66.95 -33.08
C ILE A 802 -21.32 67.29 -31.64
N ASP A 803 -21.83 68.41 -31.17
CA ASP A 803 -21.94 68.74 -29.75
C ASP A 803 -23.20 68.08 -29.17
N ARG A 804 -23.08 67.50 -27.96
CA ARG A 804 -24.22 66.96 -27.22
C ARG A 804 -24.80 67.98 -26.22
N ASP A 805 -24.32 69.22 -26.26
CA ASP A 805 -24.74 70.39 -25.45
C ASP A 805 -24.28 70.32 -23.99
N ASP A 806 -23.28 69.49 -23.70
CA ASP A 806 -22.71 69.19 -22.38
C ASP A 806 -21.18 69.35 -22.36
N ASN A 807 -20.61 70.06 -23.34
CA ASN A 807 -19.18 70.34 -23.44
C ASN A 807 -18.90 71.81 -23.08
N ASP A 808 -17.82 72.08 -22.32
CA ASP A 808 -17.37 73.44 -21.98
C ASP A 808 -16.14 73.86 -22.81
N GLN A 809 -16.08 75.15 -23.15
CA GLN A 809 -15.04 75.79 -23.96
C GLN A 809 -14.80 75.13 -25.34
N PHE A 810 -15.89 74.82 -26.06
CA PHE A 810 -15.85 74.17 -27.37
C PHE A 810 -16.63 74.95 -28.45
N GLU A 811 -16.06 75.08 -29.66
CA GLU A 811 -16.74 75.65 -30.83
C GLU A 811 -16.72 74.68 -32.05
N PHE A 812 -17.84 74.59 -32.76
CA PHE A 812 -18.04 73.64 -33.86
C PHE A 812 -18.44 74.36 -35.16
N MET A 813 -17.74 74.08 -36.27
CA MET A 813 -17.90 74.89 -37.50
C MET A 813 -18.94 74.38 -38.52
N PHE A 814 -19.37 73.11 -38.51
CA PHE A 814 -20.37 72.58 -39.47
C PHE A 814 -21.05 71.29 -38.94
N GLN A 815 -22.38 71.19 -39.04
CA GLN A 815 -23.18 70.04 -38.57
C GLN A 815 -24.20 69.60 -39.63
N TYR A 816 -23.84 68.64 -40.50
CA TYR A 816 -24.77 68.06 -41.48
C TYR A 816 -25.19 66.61 -41.14
N CYS A 817 -24.46 65.95 -40.24
CA CYS A 817 -24.78 64.61 -39.78
C CYS A 817 -25.92 64.64 -38.74
N THR A 818 -26.88 63.73 -38.85
CA THR A 818 -27.99 63.62 -37.89
C THR A 818 -27.52 63.00 -36.58
N ARG A 819 -27.87 63.62 -35.44
CA ARG A 819 -27.66 63.06 -34.10
C ARG A 819 -28.28 61.64 -34.04
N PRO A 820 -27.50 60.59 -33.71
CA PRO A 820 -28.07 59.28 -33.42
C PRO A 820 -29.16 59.44 -32.37
N SER A 821 -30.34 58.85 -32.62
CA SER A 821 -31.49 59.01 -31.72
C SER A 821 -31.45 58.08 -30.52
N ALA A 822 -30.35 57.32 -30.34
CA ALA A 822 -30.09 56.45 -29.19
C ALA A 822 -28.87 56.89 -28.40
N PHE A 823 -28.99 56.88 -27.08
CA PHE A 823 -27.97 57.33 -26.13
C PHE A 823 -27.67 56.23 -25.14
N CYS A 824 -26.57 55.54 -25.41
CA CYS A 824 -26.06 54.59 -24.45
C CYS A 824 -25.49 55.29 -23.20
N GLY A 825 -25.87 54.77 -22.04
CA GLY A 825 -25.45 55.19 -20.71
C GLY A 825 -26.41 56.18 -20.05
N ASP A 826 -27.59 56.47 -20.61
CA ASP A 826 -28.53 57.46 -20.03
C ASP A 826 -29.56 56.85 -19.06
N GLY A 827 -29.48 55.55 -18.84
CA GLY A 827 -30.34 54.77 -17.95
C GLY A 827 -31.71 54.43 -18.54
N VAL A 828 -31.96 54.69 -19.82
CA VAL A 828 -33.22 54.41 -20.51
C VAL A 828 -32.97 53.38 -21.60
N ILE A 829 -33.76 52.31 -21.67
CA ILE A 829 -33.58 51.28 -22.71
C ILE A 829 -34.42 51.64 -23.93
N GLU A 830 -33.76 52.04 -25.01
CA GLU A 830 -34.45 52.28 -26.27
C GLU A 830 -34.80 50.98 -27.00
N SER A 831 -36.07 50.61 -26.88
CA SER A 831 -36.64 49.40 -27.51
C SER A 831 -36.22 49.26 -28.98
N ASN A 832 -35.46 48.19 -29.29
CA ASN A 832 -34.87 47.80 -30.58
C ASN A 832 -33.50 48.42 -30.96
N ARG A 833 -32.83 49.12 -30.03
CA ARG A 833 -31.50 49.71 -30.28
C ARG A 833 -30.47 49.38 -29.20
N GLU A 834 -30.95 49.21 -27.98
CA GLU A 834 -30.13 48.90 -26.81
C GLU A 834 -30.64 47.58 -26.21
N THR A 835 -29.71 46.75 -25.74
CA THR A 835 -30.04 45.49 -25.04
C THR A 835 -29.85 45.60 -23.53
N CYS A 836 -29.15 46.64 -23.09
CA CYS A 836 -28.98 47.10 -21.72
C CYS A 836 -28.67 48.60 -21.77
N ASP A 837 -28.87 49.29 -20.66
CA ASP A 837 -28.34 50.63 -20.37
C ASP A 837 -28.28 50.79 -18.84
N ASP A 838 -27.09 50.65 -18.25
CA ASP A 838 -26.87 50.70 -16.80
C ASP A 838 -26.59 52.11 -16.27
N GLY A 839 -26.92 53.14 -17.05
CA GLY A 839 -26.82 54.53 -16.64
C GLY A 839 -25.40 55.09 -16.62
N ASN A 840 -24.43 54.38 -17.20
CA ASN A 840 -23.08 54.87 -17.38
C ASN A 840 -22.40 54.24 -18.63
N LEU A 841 -21.13 54.57 -18.89
CA LEU A 841 -20.31 54.03 -19.98
C LEU A 841 -18.99 53.44 -19.50
N VAL A 842 -18.89 53.09 -18.22
CA VAL A 842 -17.79 52.31 -17.64
C VAL A 842 -17.82 50.93 -18.31
N PRO A 843 -16.73 50.49 -18.96
CA PRO A 843 -16.72 49.14 -19.51
C PRO A 843 -16.52 48.11 -18.38
N ARG A 844 -17.02 46.88 -18.58
CA ARG A 844 -16.88 45.73 -17.66
C ARG A 844 -17.77 45.73 -16.43
N ASP A 845 -18.78 46.59 -16.33
CA ASP A 845 -19.79 46.56 -15.25
C ASP A 845 -21.11 45.87 -15.67
N GLY A 846 -21.18 45.38 -16.91
CA GLY A 846 -22.24 44.54 -17.42
C GLY A 846 -22.94 45.08 -18.66
N CYS A 847 -22.90 46.40 -18.89
CA CYS A 847 -23.32 46.97 -20.16
C CYS A 847 -22.14 47.58 -20.91
N THR A 848 -21.93 47.13 -22.15
CA THR A 848 -20.84 47.70 -22.96
C THR A 848 -21.11 49.17 -23.24
N THR A 849 -20.06 49.93 -23.56
CA THR A 849 -20.14 51.33 -24.01
C THR A 849 -20.93 51.57 -25.32
N LEU A 850 -21.54 50.52 -25.89
CA LEU A 850 -22.41 50.53 -27.06
C LEU A 850 -23.78 49.88 -26.75
N CYS A 851 -24.12 49.70 -25.48
CA CYS A 851 -25.38 49.20 -24.94
C CYS A 851 -25.75 47.78 -25.38
N ASN A 852 -24.71 46.97 -25.49
CA ASN A 852 -24.81 45.52 -25.59
C ASN A 852 -24.47 44.90 -24.25
N VAL A 853 -25.24 43.91 -23.80
CA VAL A 853 -24.92 43.14 -22.58
C VAL A 853 -23.53 42.52 -22.73
N GLU A 854 -22.70 42.71 -21.72
CA GLU A 854 -21.37 42.12 -21.67
C GLU A 854 -21.44 40.61 -21.43
N LEU A 855 -20.51 39.87 -22.02
CA LEU A 855 -20.43 38.43 -21.80
C LEU A 855 -20.26 38.16 -20.29
N GLY A 856 -21.04 37.25 -19.70
CA GLY A 856 -20.96 36.93 -18.27
C GLY A 856 -21.90 37.76 -17.37
N PHE A 857 -22.71 38.66 -17.94
CA PHE A 857 -23.70 39.43 -17.19
C PHE A 857 -25.13 39.12 -17.61
N ASP A 858 -26.04 39.25 -16.64
CA ASP A 858 -27.48 39.31 -16.85
C ASP A 858 -27.96 40.70 -16.44
N CYS A 859 -28.36 41.50 -17.43
CA CYS A 859 -28.86 42.84 -17.23
C CYS A 859 -30.38 42.86 -17.33
N ARG A 860 -31.05 43.39 -16.29
CA ARG A 860 -32.50 43.49 -16.20
C ARG A 860 -32.91 44.87 -15.71
N GLU A 861 -34.20 45.18 -15.80
CA GLU A 861 -34.77 46.46 -15.34
C GLU A 861 -34.35 47.67 -16.21
N GLU A 862 -34.82 48.85 -15.83
CA GLU A 862 -34.55 50.13 -16.49
C GLU A 862 -34.47 51.24 -15.42
N PRO A 863 -33.29 51.85 -15.15
CA PRO A 863 -31.97 51.52 -15.71
C PRO A 863 -31.59 50.04 -15.51
N SER A 864 -30.79 49.50 -16.42
CA SER A 864 -30.30 48.13 -16.34
C SER A 864 -29.49 47.93 -15.06
N VAL A 865 -29.95 47.04 -14.21
CA VAL A 865 -29.14 46.47 -13.13
C VAL A 865 -28.47 45.23 -13.71
N CYS A 866 -27.18 45.35 -13.99
CA CYS A 866 -26.38 44.25 -14.48
C CYS A 866 -25.76 43.49 -13.31
N THR A 867 -26.12 42.23 -13.16
CA THR A 867 -25.51 41.32 -12.19
C THR A 867 -24.63 40.33 -12.92
N ALA A 868 -23.41 40.12 -12.42
CA ALA A 868 -22.56 39.02 -12.87
C ALA A 868 -23.34 37.70 -12.70
N VAL A 869 -23.21 36.78 -13.67
CA VAL A 869 -23.93 35.51 -13.64
C VAL A 869 -23.22 34.54 -12.70
N CYS A 870 -23.33 34.79 -11.40
CA CYS A 870 -22.52 34.08 -10.41
C CYS A 870 -23.09 32.72 -9.98
N GLY A 871 -22.21 31.74 -9.75
CA GLY A 871 -22.53 30.39 -9.30
C GLY A 871 -22.88 29.42 -10.42
N ASN A 872 -22.39 29.68 -11.64
CA ASN A 872 -22.68 28.90 -12.84
C ASN A 872 -21.57 27.90 -13.23
N ASP A 873 -20.54 27.78 -12.38
CA ASP A 873 -19.31 26.99 -12.56
C ASP A 873 -18.37 27.48 -13.68
N LYS A 874 -18.55 28.70 -14.18
CA LYS A 874 -17.71 29.27 -15.24
C LYS A 874 -17.35 30.70 -14.88
N VAL A 875 -16.07 31.02 -14.98
CA VAL A 875 -15.58 32.40 -14.94
C VAL A 875 -15.60 32.96 -16.36
N GLN A 876 -16.49 33.89 -16.64
CA GLN A 876 -16.73 34.52 -17.93
C GLN A 876 -16.88 36.04 -17.79
N GLY A 877 -16.37 36.79 -18.76
CA GLY A 877 -16.55 38.24 -18.74
C GLY A 877 -15.71 38.97 -17.69
N HIS A 878 -16.39 39.59 -16.72
CA HIS A 878 -15.82 40.35 -15.59
C HIS A 878 -15.65 39.53 -14.31
N GLU A 879 -16.17 38.31 -14.28
CA GLU A 879 -16.02 37.42 -13.13
C GLU A 879 -14.53 37.20 -12.84
N THR A 880 -14.13 37.40 -11.59
CA THR A 880 -12.76 37.09 -11.13
C THR A 880 -12.70 35.74 -10.41
N CYS A 881 -13.86 35.22 -10.02
CA CYS A 881 -14.09 33.90 -9.43
C CYS A 881 -15.54 33.45 -9.74
N ASP A 882 -15.86 32.16 -9.64
CA ASP A 882 -17.22 31.60 -9.62
C ASP A 882 -17.15 30.23 -8.93
N ASP A 883 -17.48 30.14 -7.65
CA ASP A 883 -17.35 28.91 -6.84
C ASP A 883 -18.60 28.02 -6.83
N GLY A 884 -19.39 28.10 -7.90
CA GLY A 884 -20.57 27.25 -8.10
C GLY A 884 -21.75 27.60 -7.19
N ASN A 885 -21.67 28.70 -6.44
CA ASN A 885 -22.76 29.22 -5.63
C ASN A 885 -22.74 30.77 -5.54
N THR A 886 -23.52 31.36 -4.63
CA THR A 886 -23.65 32.83 -4.46
C THR A 886 -23.61 33.24 -2.97
N GLU A 887 -23.06 32.40 -2.10
CA GLU A 887 -22.95 32.64 -0.66
C GLU A 887 -21.70 33.47 -0.34
N ASP A 888 -21.86 34.69 0.16
CA ASP A 888 -20.70 35.47 0.64
C ASP A 888 -19.97 34.74 1.82
N GLY A 889 -18.65 34.84 1.89
CA GLY A 889 -17.78 34.35 2.97
C GLY A 889 -17.06 33.03 2.70
N ASP A 890 -17.35 32.35 1.59
CA ASP A 890 -16.64 31.16 1.11
C ASP A 890 -15.47 31.51 0.17
N GLY A 891 -15.44 32.77 -0.29
CA GLY A 891 -14.33 33.47 -0.89
C GLY A 891 -14.63 34.00 -2.29
N CYS A 892 -15.70 33.58 -2.94
CA CYS A 892 -16.25 34.27 -4.09
C CYS A 892 -17.56 34.97 -3.70
N SER A 893 -17.56 36.30 -3.76
CA SER A 893 -18.77 37.06 -3.39
C SER A 893 -19.94 36.75 -4.34
N HIS A 894 -21.16 37.06 -3.93
CA HIS A 894 -22.37 36.93 -4.74
C HIS A 894 -22.36 37.73 -6.07
N ILE A 895 -21.38 38.60 -6.28
CA ILE A 895 -21.12 39.34 -7.52
C ILE A 895 -19.89 38.82 -8.29
N CYS A 896 -19.41 37.62 -7.97
CA CYS A 896 -18.28 36.94 -8.62
C CYS A 896 -16.95 37.70 -8.57
N PHE A 897 -16.77 38.40 -7.45
CA PHE A 897 -15.52 39.03 -7.06
C PHE A 897 -14.83 38.27 -5.93
N GLU A 898 -13.52 38.13 -6.03
CA GLU A 898 -12.70 37.63 -4.92
C GLU A 898 -12.94 38.46 -3.66
N GLU A 899 -13.31 37.78 -2.57
CA GLU A 899 -13.54 38.45 -1.30
C GLU A 899 -12.23 38.89 -0.66
N LYS A 900 -12.27 40.01 0.07
CA LYS A 900 -11.06 40.55 0.72
C LYS A 900 -10.45 39.53 1.69
N GLY A 901 -9.18 39.18 1.43
CA GLY A 901 -8.45 38.19 2.22
C GLY A 901 -8.70 36.74 1.75
N TYR A 902 -9.37 36.56 0.63
CA TYR A 902 -9.53 35.30 -0.09
C TYR A 902 -8.85 35.39 -1.45
N GLU A 903 -8.29 34.27 -1.87
CA GLU A 903 -7.70 34.06 -3.18
C GLU A 903 -8.50 32.93 -3.82
N CYS A 904 -9.17 33.21 -4.94
CA CYS A 904 -9.97 32.24 -5.66
C CYS A 904 -9.17 31.69 -6.83
N PHE A 905 -9.22 30.38 -6.99
CA PHE A 905 -8.56 29.74 -8.11
C PHE A 905 -9.62 29.21 -9.07
N GLY A 906 -9.35 29.14 -10.38
CA GLY A 906 -10.04 28.46 -11.53
C GLY A 906 -11.54 28.15 -11.57
N THR A 907 -11.94 27.19 -12.42
CA THR A 907 -13.33 27.01 -12.90
C THR A 907 -13.85 25.56 -12.72
N PRO A 908 -14.77 25.28 -11.78
CA PRO A 908 -15.41 26.21 -10.83
C PRO A 908 -14.53 26.57 -9.64
N GLY A 909 -14.53 27.85 -9.29
CA GLY A 909 -13.88 28.58 -8.20
C GLY A 909 -13.76 27.82 -6.89
N ALA A 910 -12.57 27.77 -6.32
CA ALA A 910 -12.37 27.27 -4.97
C ALA A 910 -11.52 28.33 -4.30
N CYS A 911 -12.10 29.00 -3.31
CA CYS A 911 -11.50 30.14 -2.68
C CYS A 911 -10.93 29.77 -1.32
N ARG A 912 -9.77 30.35 -0.98
CA ARG A 912 -9.11 30.11 0.31
C ARG A 912 -8.73 31.44 0.96
N ARG A 913 -8.83 31.49 2.28
CA ARG A 913 -8.45 32.66 3.07
C ARG A 913 -6.93 32.74 3.26
N PHE A 914 -6.30 33.87 2.96
CA PHE A 914 -4.89 34.14 3.29
C PHE A 914 -4.78 35.13 4.46
N VAL A 915 -3.90 34.80 5.42
CA VAL A 915 -3.59 35.68 6.56
C VAL A 915 -2.37 36.52 6.19
N VAL A 916 -2.55 37.83 6.02
CA VAL A 916 -1.44 38.78 5.91
C VAL A 916 -0.82 38.88 7.30
N THR A 917 0.41 38.38 7.47
CA THR A 917 1.24 38.68 8.64
C THR A 917 2.05 39.94 8.32
N ASP A 918 1.77 41.04 9.04
CA ASP A 918 2.58 42.27 9.04
C ASP A 918 4.00 42.03 9.56
#